data_AF-A0A1M5TGJ5-F1
#
_entry.id   AF-A0A1M5TGJ5-F1
#
_cell.length_a   1.000
_cell.length_b   1.000
_cell.length_c   1.000
_cell.angle_alpha   90.00
_cell.angle_beta   90.00
_cell.angle_gamma   90.00
#
_symmetry.space_group_name_H-M   'P 1'
#
loop_
_entity.id
_entity.type
_entity.pdbx_description
1 polymer ?
#
loop_
_entity_poly.entity_id
_entity_poly.type
_entity_poly.pdbx_seq_one_letter_code
_entity_poly.pdbx_strand_id
1 'polypeptide(L)'
;MKHKNTTLLLLAFAFISIGHAQKKFPNLESSKNSLNYKGRPSNASDRKSLAFSDKGAWFAFGFLESSAAQGGFSGPYLLTEQNGVWISPSFISLHLMNENQKEIIDWKMTLVNQNSYNSHLEQEFKNDKITVKQQLFFVSGHTALQKTTITNRSSQKISLFPSCESKLFLDDLQLSKENQQLKIVSTKSEAIGYIQFSNATAIEITKEGYKVQIEKLTLKPNETKEILVSQTFIFPQYSWQKEKESLTKINFETELERNKKEKELQLAKLIANKKDIYKNEIYSNLVAKLVLTLQNNTRIAAEGLRHDGLFPSYNYQWFNGFWAWDSWKHAVAVANYNPELAKNQIRAMFDYQEPNGFIPDCIYRDHLIEQNNYRNTKSPLAAWAVWKTFEKSKDKKFLAEMYPKLKAYHNWWYKERDHDQDGLCEFGSTDGTLIAAKWESGMDNAVRFDNSTILKNSEGAYSLDRESVDLNSFLYAEKLFLSNIAAIISLPIETATLKKEALHLKEKIQKQFWDQETAWFYDSTIDGTTLLKDMGCEGYLPIWAKVATPTQVKMAKENMMNPAIFNTFVPLPTLAADHPKFKPEGGYWRGPIWLDQSYFGIKGLYNYGYTAEANELSHKLIHNAEGVMQAGEAIRENYQPLTGKGLESFNFSWSAAHYLMLLLKE
;
A
#
# COMPACT_ATOMS: atom_id res chain seq x y z
N MET A 1 41.34 56.72 49.12
CA MET A 1 40.25 57.33 48.34
C MET A 1 40.37 56.85 46.90
N LYS A 2 39.26 56.34 46.34
CA LYS A 2 39.19 55.57 45.09
C LYS A 2 39.47 56.44 43.87
N HIS A 3 40.39 56.01 43.00
CA HIS A 3 40.41 56.39 41.58
C HIS A 3 40.11 55.16 40.72
N LYS A 4 39.12 55.34 39.83
CA LYS A 4 38.67 54.39 38.80
C LYS A 4 39.70 54.33 37.67
N ASN A 5 40.01 53.13 37.18
CA ASN A 5 40.50 52.92 35.81
C ASN A 5 39.67 51.81 35.16
N THR A 6 38.91 52.20 34.15
CA THR A 6 38.08 51.36 33.31
C THR A 6 38.95 50.91 32.14
N THR A 7 39.20 49.59 31.99
CA THR A 7 39.96 49.04 30.87
C THR A 7 38.97 48.59 29.80
N LEU A 8 39.06 49.19 28.61
CA LEU A 8 38.31 48.84 27.41
C LEU A 8 39.11 47.76 26.66
N LEU A 9 38.60 46.52 26.58
CA LEU A 9 39.20 45.46 25.77
C LEU A 9 38.44 45.35 24.44
N LEU A 10 39.15 45.66 23.34
CA LEU A 10 38.71 45.38 21.97
C LEU A 10 38.69 43.86 21.74
N LEU A 11 37.52 43.28 21.50
CA LEU A 11 37.36 41.92 21.00
C LEU A 11 37.19 41.97 19.48
N ALA A 12 38.22 41.50 18.78
CA ALA A 12 38.21 41.33 17.33
C ALA A 12 37.25 40.19 16.93
N PHE A 13 36.38 40.49 15.97
CA PHE A 13 35.50 39.52 15.31
C PHE A 13 36.32 38.52 14.49
N ALA A 14 36.36 37.26 14.91
CA ALA A 14 36.69 36.15 14.02
C ALA A 14 35.37 35.62 13.42
N PHE A 15 35.10 35.97 12.16
CA PHE A 15 34.07 35.32 11.35
C PHE A 15 34.49 33.87 11.12
N ILE A 16 33.97 32.95 11.93
CA ILE A 16 33.96 31.54 11.59
C ILE A 16 32.87 31.36 10.54
N SER A 17 33.29 31.21 9.29
CA SER A 17 32.47 30.71 8.20
C SER A 17 32.04 29.28 8.52
N ILE A 18 30.88 29.14 9.17
CA ILE A 18 30.20 27.86 9.28
C ILE A 18 29.69 27.50 7.88
N GLY A 19 30.50 26.72 7.16
CA GLY A 19 30.06 26.01 5.97
C GLY A 19 28.84 25.17 6.32
N HIS A 20 27.69 25.51 5.73
CA HIS A 20 26.49 24.66 5.75
C HIS A 20 26.73 23.46 4.83
N ALA A 21 27.49 22.49 5.32
CA ALA A 21 27.65 21.19 4.69
C ALA A 21 26.61 20.20 5.25
N GLN A 22 25.63 19.89 4.39
CA GLN A 22 24.91 18.61 4.27
C GLN A 22 23.92 18.22 5.39
N LYS A 23 22.66 18.68 5.29
CA LYS A 23 21.54 17.89 5.84
C LYS A 23 21.34 16.68 4.93
N LYS A 24 22.02 15.57 5.22
CA LYS A 24 21.79 14.28 4.55
C LYS A 24 20.60 13.61 5.24
N PHE A 25 19.65 13.08 4.47
CA PHE A 25 18.53 12.27 4.96
C PHE A 25 18.90 10.80 4.80
N PRO A 26 19.68 10.19 5.72
CA PRO A 26 20.29 8.88 5.51
C PRO A 26 19.25 7.76 5.37
N ASN A 27 18.14 7.81 6.12
CA ASN A 27 17.12 6.78 6.03
C ASN A 27 16.30 6.93 4.74
N LEU A 28 16.09 8.16 4.26
CA LEU A 28 15.48 8.40 2.95
C LEU A 28 16.36 7.87 1.82
N GLU A 29 17.68 7.94 1.91
CA GLU A 29 18.58 7.35 0.90
C GLU A 29 18.41 5.83 0.77
N SER A 30 17.98 5.12 1.83
CA SER A 30 17.63 3.69 1.74
C SER A 30 16.48 3.39 0.76
N SER A 31 15.66 4.40 0.42
CA SER A 31 14.57 4.26 -0.56
C SER A 31 15.01 4.42 -2.02
N LYS A 32 16.24 4.91 -2.25
CA LYS A 32 16.70 5.32 -3.57
C LYS A 32 16.57 4.18 -4.57
N ASN A 33 15.77 4.38 -5.62
CA ASN A 33 15.53 3.41 -6.69
C ASN A 33 15.10 2.02 -6.19
N SER A 34 14.42 1.98 -5.04
CA SER A 34 13.91 0.73 -4.47
C SER A 34 12.83 0.09 -5.34
N LEU A 35 12.07 0.88 -6.11
CA LEU A 35 11.14 0.43 -7.15
C LEU A 35 11.48 1.09 -8.49
N ASN A 36 11.25 0.39 -9.59
CA ASN A 36 11.50 0.88 -10.94
C ASN A 36 10.25 1.57 -11.52
N TYR A 37 10.33 2.90 -11.67
CA TYR A 37 9.29 3.71 -12.32
C TYR A 37 9.60 4.05 -13.78
N LYS A 38 10.63 3.45 -14.38
CA LYS A 38 11.00 3.70 -15.78
C LYS A 38 10.06 2.95 -16.72
N GLY A 39 9.62 3.64 -17.75
CA GLY A 39 8.65 3.11 -18.69
C GLY A 39 8.54 3.88 -19.99
N ARG A 40 7.66 3.39 -20.85
CA ARG A 40 7.24 4.07 -22.06
C ARG A 40 5.78 3.72 -22.31
N PRO A 41 4.83 4.33 -21.58
CA PRO A 41 3.43 4.10 -21.87
C PRO A 41 3.18 4.49 -23.32
N SER A 42 2.73 3.50 -24.09
CA SER A 42 2.48 3.65 -25.53
C SER A 42 1.01 3.95 -25.84
N ASN A 43 0.14 3.71 -24.86
CA ASN A 43 -1.29 3.95 -24.89
C ASN A 43 -1.83 4.09 -23.44
N ALA A 44 -3.10 4.45 -23.32
CA ALA A 44 -3.75 4.69 -22.03
C ALA A 44 -3.78 3.48 -21.09
N SER A 45 -3.91 2.27 -21.63
CA SER A 45 -4.04 1.02 -20.88
C SER A 45 -2.71 0.36 -20.51
N ASP A 46 -1.56 0.97 -20.82
CA ASP A 46 -0.26 0.38 -20.50
C ASP A 46 -0.09 0.21 -18.96
N ARG A 47 0.42 -0.96 -18.55
CA ARG A 47 0.63 -1.38 -17.16
C ARG A 47 2.03 -1.94 -16.89
N LYS A 48 2.92 -1.94 -17.89
CA LYS A 48 4.25 -2.56 -17.76
C LYS A 48 5.12 -1.85 -16.73
N SER A 49 4.90 -0.55 -16.55
CA SER A 49 5.69 0.30 -15.66
C SER A 49 4.89 0.72 -14.44
N LEU A 50 5.56 0.75 -13.30
CA LEU A 50 5.02 1.29 -12.08
C LEU A 50 4.90 2.82 -12.17
N ALA A 51 4.00 3.38 -11.36
CA ALA A 51 3.80 4.79 -11.19
C ALA A 51 3.98 5.19 -9.71
N PHE A 52 4.68 6.29 -9.49
CA PHE A 52 4.94 6.91 -8.19
C PHE A 52 3.77 7.79 -7.79
N SER A 53 3.23 7.55 -6.59
CA SER A 53 2.19 8.35 -5.97
C SER A 53 2.52 8.59 -4.50
N ASP A 54 2.08 9.73 -3.95
CA ASP A 54 2.24 10.07 -2.54
C ASP A 54 1.02 10.87 -2.07
N LYS A 55 0.91 11.06 -0.75
CA LYS A 55 -0.15 11.85 -0.10
C LYS A 55 -1.58 11.39 -0.37
N GLY A 56 -1.75 10.14 -0.80
CA GLY A 56 -3.07 9.61 -1.11
C GLY A 56 -3.60 10.01 -2.49
N ALA A 57 -2.77 10.53 -3.39
CA ALA A 57 -3.25 11.08 -4.64
C ALA A 57 -3.89 10.02 -5.56
N TRP A 58 -4.97 10.41 -6.24
CA TRP A 58 -5.63 9.59 -7.26
C TRP A 58 -4.97 9.71 -8.65
N PHE A 59 -3.70 10.09 -8.67
CA PHE A 59 -2.87 10.14 -9.87
C PHE A 59 -1.40 9.89 -9.51
N ALA A 60 -0.62 9.55 -10.53
CA ALA A 60 0.76 9.11 -10.36
C ALA A 60 1.65 9.49 -11.57
N PHE A 61 2.96 9.41 -11.39
CA PHE A 61 3.96 9.75 -12.41
C PHE A 61 5.04 8.68 -12.52
N GLY A 62 5.74 8.64 -13.65
CA GLY A 62 6.90 7.75 -13.83
C GLY A 62 8.06 8.46 -14.50
N PHE A 63 9.11 7.70 -14.78
CA PHE A 63 10.19 8.11 -15.65
C PHE A 63 9.97 7.57 -17.06
N LEU A 64 10.38 8.33 -18.07
CA LEU A 64 10.59 7.77 -19.39
C LEU A 64 11.91 7.00 -19.43
N GLU A 65 11.91 5.82 -20.05
CA GLU A 65 13.14 5.08 -20.34
C GLU A 65 14.09 5.91 -21.24
N SER A 66 15.40 5.63 -21.18
CA SER A 66 16.43 6.43 -21.86
C SER A 66 16.19 6.58 -23.37
N SER A 67 15.76 5.53 -24.05
CA SER A 67 15.40 5.50 -25.49
C SER A 67 14.24 6.43 -25.86
N ALA A 68 13.40 6.77 -24.89
CA ALA A 68 12.19 7.56 -25.05
C ALA A 68 12.19 8.85 -24.21
N ALA A 69 13.32 9.19 -23.58
CA ALA A 69 13.42 10.34 -22.68
C ALA A 69 13.00 11.64 -23.37
N GLN A 70 12.24 12.45 -22.63
CA GLN A 70 11.73 13.76 -23.01
C GLN A 70 11.98 14.72 -21.85
N GLY A 71 11.78 16.02 -22.06
CA GLY A 71 11.92 17.07 -21.05
C GLY A 71 10.82 17.05 -19.98
N GLY A 72 10.54 15.90 -19.37
CA GLY A 72 9.46 15.73 -18.41
C GLY A 72 9.39 14.33 -17.82
N PHE A 73 8.35 14.10 -17.01
CA PHE A 73 8.03 12.80 -16.43
C PHE A 73 6.96 12.09 -17.26
N SER A 74 6.88 10.77 -17.13
CA SER A 74 5.78 9.99 -17.69
C SER A 74 4.48 10.28 -16.94
N GLY A 75 3.37 10.35 -17.66
CA GLY A 75 2.05 10.63 -17.12
C GLY A 75 1.61 12.09 -17.19
N PRO A 76 0.53 12.47 -16.48
CA PRO A 76 -0.13 11.72 -15.40
C PRO A 76 -0.70 10.34 -15.77
N TYR A 77 -0.61 9.40 -14.82
CA TYR A 77 -1.45 8.21 -14.73
C TYR A 77 -2.65 8.54 -13.82
N LEU A 78 -3.85 8.63 -14.38
CA LEU A 78 -5.06 9.03 -13.66
C LEU A 78 -5.84 7.81 -13.18
N LEU A 79 -5.89 7.60 -11.87
CA LEU A 79 -6.75 6.61 -11.23
C LEU A 79 -8.18 7.12 -11.01
N THR A 80 -8.38 8.43 -11.18
CA THR A 80 -9.71 9.03 -11.26
C THR A 80 -10.45 8.63 -12.52
N GLU A 81 -9.70 8.28 -13.57
CA GLU A 81 -10.19 7.95 -14.91
C GLU A 81 -10.25 6.43 -15.06
N GLN A 82 -11.47 5.89 -15.03
CA GLN A 82 -11.72 4.44 -15.04
C GLN A 82 -10.93 3.71 -13.94
N ASN A 83 -10.31 2.57 -14.28
CA ASN A 83 -9.43 1.78 -13.42
C ASN A 83 -7.94 2.11 -13.61
N GLY A 84 -7.64 3.39 -13.87
CA GLY A 84 -6.29 3.90 -14.07
C GLY A 84 -5.90 4.01 -15.55
N VAL A 85 -5.46 5.16 -16.02
CA VAL A 85 -4.98 5.30 -17.40
C VAL A 85 -3.87 6.34 -17.52
N TRP A 86 -2.90 6.08 -18.39
CA TRP A 86 -1.95 7.11 -18.82
C TRP A 86 -2.66 8.08 -19.75
N ILE A 87 -2.53 9.39 -19.53
CA ILE A 87 -3.14 10.36 -20.45
C ILE A 87 -2.20 10.78 -21.59
N SER A 88 -0.89 10.56 -21.42
CA SER A 88 0.16 10.95 -22.37
C SER A 88 1.45 10.19 -22.05
N PRO A 89 2.36 10.01 -23.04
CA PRO A 89 3.71 9.54 -22.76
C PRO A 89 4.49 10.51 -21.86
N SER A 90 4.28 11.82 -22.01
CA SER A 90 4.76 12.85 -21.09
C SER A 90 3.90 14.09 -21.27
N PHE A 91 3.04 14.35 -20.28
CA PHE A 91 2.09 15.45 -20.39
C PHE A 91 2.75 16.82 -20.31
N ILE A 92 3.88 16.93 -19.60
CA ILE A 92 4.71 18.14 -19.51
C ILE A 92 6.02 17.89 -20.28
N SER A 93 5.95 17.73 -21.61
CA SER A 93 7.15 17.58 -22.45
C SER A 93 7.75 18.95 -22.76
N LEU A 94 8.82 19.29 -22.05
CA LEU A 94 9.54 20.56 -22.22
C LEU A 94 10.45 20.54 -23.47
N HIS A 95 10.40 21.64 -24.20
CA HIS A 95 11.33 22.00 -25.27
C HIS A 95 12.10 23.26 -24.88
N LEU A 96 13.40 23.26 -25.12
CA LEU A 96 14.32 24.38 -24.87
C LEU A 96 14.99 24.81 -26.18
N MET A 97 14.31 25.72 -26.89
CA MET A 97 14.82 26.27 -28.15
C MET A 97 15.80 27.42 -27.90
N ASN A 98 16.85 27.52 -28.71
CA ASN A 98 17.73 28.70 -28.75
C ASN A 98 17.21 29.78 -29.71
N GLU A 99 17.95 30.88 -29.86
CA GLU A 99 17.59 32.00 -30.75
C GLU A 99 17.46 31.61 -32.24
N ASN A 100 18.08 30.49 -32.64
CA ASN A 100 17.99 29.94 -34.00
C ASN A 100 16.87 28.88 -34.13
N GLN A 101 15.95 28.80 -33.16
CA GLN A 101 14.85 27.82 -33.12
C GLN A 101 15.31 26.36 -33.17
N LYS A 102 16.51 26.07 -32.66
CA LYS A 102 17.03 24.71 -32.52
C LYS A 102 17.00 24.29 -31.06
N GLU A 103 16.60 23.05 -30.83
CA GLU A 103 16.64 22.41 -29.51
C GLU A 103 18.09 22.45 -28.98
N ILE A 104 18.29 23.00 -27.79
CA ILE A 104 19.63 23.09 -27.19
C ILE A 104 20.05 21.78 -26.51
N ILE A 105 19.11 20.86 -26.28
CA ILE A 105 19.29 19.63 -25.52
C ILE A 105 18.65 18.45 -26.24
N ASP A 106 19.39 17.36 -26.37
CA ASP A 106 18.83 16.08 -26.78
C ASP A 106 18.54 15.26 -25.52
N TRP A 107 17.28 15.20 -25.10
CA TRP A 107 16.89 14.56 -23.84
C TRP A 107 17.34 13.10 -23.72
N LYS A 108 17.46 12.36 -24.83
CA LYS A 108 17.86 10.95 -24.83
C LYS A 108 19.37 10.82 -24.63
N MET A 109 20.13 11.59 -25.40
CA MET A 109 21.60 11.53 -25.37
C MET A 109 22.20 12.21 -24.14
N THR A 110 21.44 13.08 -23.47
CA THR A 110 21.95 13.89 -22.36
C THR A 110 21.47 13.43 -21.00
N LEU A 111 20.62 12.39 -20.91
CA LEU A 111 20.14 11.85 -19.63
C LEU A 111 21.32 11.28 -18.82
N VAL A 112 21.54 11.83 -17.63
CA VAL A 112 22.62 11.43 -16.72
C VAL A 112 22.12 10.41 -15.70
N ASN A 113 21.02 10.74 -15.01
CA ASN A 113 20.44 9.89 -13.98
C ASN A 113 18.94 10.15 -13.79
N GLN A 114 18.28 9.14 -13.24
CA GLN A 114 16.89 9.19 -12.77
C GLN A 114 16.87 8.48 -11.41
N ASN A 115 16.40 9.19 -10.38
CA ASN A 115 16.34 8.68 -9.02
C ASN A 115 14.93 8.86 -8.44
N SER A 116 14.37 7.78 -7.90
CA SER A 116 13.15 7.85 -7.09
C SER A 116 13.47 7.67 -5.61
N TYR A 117 12.75 8.40 -4.78
CA TYR A 117 12.75 8.30 -3.33
C TYR A 117 11.31 8.19 -2.82
N ASN A 118 11.11 7.79 -1.56
CA ASN A 118 9.77 7.87 -0.95
C ASN A 118 9.14 9.26 -1.00
N SER A 119 9.95 10.32 -1.10
CA SER A 119 9.49 11.71 -1.07
C SER A 119 9.34 12.36 -2.45
N HIS A 120 10.07 11.92 -3.47
CA HIS A 120 10.11 12.61 -4.76
C HIS A 120 10.77 11.78 -5.86
N LEU A 121 10.52 12.18 -7.10
CA LEU A 121 11.29 11.80 -8.27
C LEU A 121 12.27 12.92 -8.63
N GLU A 122 13.45 12.57 -9.10
CA GLU A 122 14.37 13.52 -9.72
C GLU A 122 15.09 12.92 -10.93
N GLN A 123 15.44 13.76 -11.89
CA GLN A 123 16.27 13.38 -13.04
C GLN A 123 17.17 14.54 -13.47
N GLU A 124 18.33 14.20 -14.02
CA GLU A 124 19.32 15.16 -14.48
C GLU A 124 19.68 14.88 -15.93
N PHE A 125 19.72 15.95 -16.72
CA PHE A 125 20.21 15.97 -18.10
C PHE A 125 21.35 16.98 -18.22
N LYS A 126 22.37 16.65 -19.01
CA LYS A 126 23.57 17.46 -19.10
C LYS A 126 24.23 17.37 -20.47
N ASN A 127 24.55 18.54 -21.03
CA ASN A 127 25.46 18.67 -22.16
C ASN A 127 26.48 19.78 -21.90
N ASP A 128 27.26 20.15 -22.91
CA ASP A 128 28.33 21.16 -22.78
C ASP A 128 27.80 22.57 -22.49
N LYS A 129 26.55 22.87 -22.83
CA LYS A 129 25.96 24.21 -22.71
C LYS A 129 25.12 24.38 -21.45
N ILE A 130 24.34 23.37 -21.08
CA ILE A 130 23.40 23.46 -19.95
C ILE A 130 23.36 22.18 -19.11
N THR A 131 23.01 22.34 -17.83
CA THR A 131 22.47 21.27 -16.99
C THR A 131 20.99 21.54 -16.78
N VAL A 132 20.16 20.51 -16.90
CA VAL A 132 18.74 20.55 -16.54
C VAL A 132 18.49 19.53 -15.43
N LYS A 133 17.98 19.99 -14.28
CA LYS A 133 17.50 19.13 -13.21
C LYS A 133 15.99 19.24 -13.10
N GLN A 134 15.29 18.11 -13.11
CA GLN A 134 13.85 18.05 -12.88
C GLN A 134 13.56 17.33 -11.57
N GLN A 135 12.61 17.85 -10.81
CA GLN A 135 12.14 17.26 -9.55
C GLN A 135 10.62 17.29 -9.49
N LEU A 136 10.00 16.20 -9.03
CA LEU A 136 8.56 16.07 -8.89
C LEU A 136 8.20 15.47 -7.53
N PHE A 137 7.24 16.08 -6.83
CA PHE A 137 6.70 15.53 -5.58
C PHE A 137 5.25 16.00 -5.36
N PHE A 138 4.54 15.31 -4.45
CA PHE A 138 3.17 15.65 -4.08
C PHE A 138 3.14 16.57 -2.86
N VAL A 139 2.41 17.68 -2.95
CA VAL A 139 2.18 18.62 -1.85
C VAL A 139 0.90 18.30 -1.08
N SER A 140 -0.04 17.65 -1.75
CA SER A 140 -1.33 17.20 -1.21
C SER A 140 -1.80 15.95 -1.96
N GLY A 141 -2.90 15.35 -1.53
CA GLY A 141 -3.57 14.28 -2.29
C GLY A 141 -4.23 14.77 -3.59
N HIS A 142 -4.18 16.07 -3.88
CA HIS A 142 -4.75 16.67 -5.08
C HIS A 142 -3.69 17.18 -6.04
N THR A 143 -2.49 17.55 -5.56
CA THR A 143 -1.53 18.32 -6.35
C THR A 143 -0.11 17.77 -6.27
N ALA A 144 0.50 17.62 -7.45
CA ALA A 144 1.94 17.43 -7.62
C ALA A 144 2.59 18.71 -8.15
N LEU A 145 3.80 19.01 -7.68
CA LEU A 145 4.65 20.08 -8.19
C LEU A 145 5.83 19.49 -8.96
N GLN A 146 6.07 20.03 -10.15
CA GLN A 146 7.23 19.73 -10.97
C GLN A 146 8.06 21.00 -11.14
N LYS A 147 9.33 20.97 -10.72
CA LYS A 147 10.29 22.04 -10.98
C LYS A 147 11.34 21.58 -11.95
N THR A 148 11.62 22.42 -12.95
CA THR A 148 12.76 22.27 -13.85
C THR A 148 13.74 23.41 -13.59
N THR A 149 14.96 23.07 -13.22
CA THR A 149 16.06 24.00 -12.97
C THR A 149 17.06 23.90 -14.13
N ILE A 150 17.36 25.03 -14.76
CA ILE A 150 18.24 25.12 -15.94
C ILE A 150 19.44 25.98 -15.58
N THR A 151 20.64 25.40 -15.64
CA THR A 151 21.90 26.10 -15.33
C THR A 151 22.73 26.25 -16.60
N ASN A 152 23.16 27.49 -16.90
CA ASN A 152 24.08 27.75 -17.99
C ASN A 152 25.52 27.37 -17.61
N ARG A 153 26.08 26.39 -18.31
CA ARG A 153 27.45 25.89 -18.12
C ARG A 153 28.47 26.54 -19.07
N SER A 154 27.99 27.28 -20.05
CA SER A 154 28.86 27.93 -21.04
C SER A 154 29.47 29.22 -20.49
N SER A 155 30.55 29.68 -21.11
CA SER A 155 31.16 30.98 -20.83
C SER A 155 30.39 32.16 -21.42
N GLN A 156 29.32 31.91 -22.18
CA GLN A 156 28.54 32.93 -22.86
C GLN A 156 27.12 33.02 -22.30
N LYS A 157 26.47 34.14 -22.54
CA LYS A 157 25.05 34.33 -22.24
C LYS A 157 24.22 33.44 -23.17
N ILE A 158 23.22 32.74 -22.63
CA ILE A 158 22.29 31.91 -23.40
C ILE A 158 20.88 32.51 -23.27
N SER A 159 20.18 32.58 -24.40
CA SER A 159 18.75 32.86 -24.46
C SER A 159 18.00 31.60 -24.89
N LEU A 160 16.99 31.23 -24.08
CA LEU A 160 16.14 30.07 -24.28
C LEU A 160 14.69 30.51 -24.45
N PHE A 161 13.95 29.79 -25.29
CA PHE A 161 12.53 29.96 -25.54
C PHE A 161 11.82 28.66 -25.13
N PRO A 162 11.45 28.51 -23.85
CA PRO A 162 10.90 27.27 -23.35
C PRO A 162 9.44 27.12 -23.83
N SER A 163 9.06 25.92 -24.23
CA SER A 163 7.67 25.58 -24.53
C SER A 163 7.36 24.17 -24.04
N CYS A 164 6.09 23.90 -23.75
CA CYS A 164 5.61 22.57 -23.42
C CYS A 164 4.52 22.18 -24.39
N GLU A 165 4.54 20.94 -24.85
CA GLU A 165 3.44 20.38 -25.64
C GLU A 165 3.17 18.94 -25.24
N SER A 166 1.97 18.46 -25.51
CA SER A 166 1.65 17.04 -25.33
C SER A 166 0.50 16.66 -26.24
N LYS A 167 0.48 15.38 -26.59
CA LYS A 167 -0.69 14.71 -27.17
C LYS A 167 -1.38 13.85 -26.12
N LEU A 168 -2.69 13.67 -26.26
CA LEU A 168 -3.47 12.79 -25.41
C LEU A 168 -3.56 11.39 -26.00
N PHE A 169 -3.63 10.37 -25.14
CA PHE A 169 -4.02 9.00 -25.53
C PHE A 169 -5.52 8.79 -25.59
N LEU A 170 -6.28 9.71 -24.99
CA LEU A 170 -7.71 9.58 -24.73
C LEU A 170 -8.46 10.68 -25.47
N ASP A 171 -9.48 10.28 -26.22
CA ASP A 171 -10.33 11.20 -27.01
C ASP A 171 -11.47 11.83 -26.17
N ASP A 172 -11.77 11.25 -25.01
CA ASP A 172 -12.83 11.67 -24.09
C ASP A 172 -12.36 12.69 -23.03
N LEU A 173 -11.07 13.03 -23.01
CA LEU A 173 -10.53 14.11 -22.20
C LEU A 173 -10.63 15.46 -22.94
N GLN A 174 -11.41 16.37 -22.38
CA GLN A 174 -11.60 17.72 -22.92
C GLN A 174 -10.61 18.69 -22.29
N LEU A 175 -9.77 19.29 -23.13
CA LEU A 175 -8.85 20.36 -22.73
C LEU A 175 -9.48 21.72 -23.02
N SER A 176 -9.37 22.63 -22.05
CA SER A 176 -9.77 24.03 -22.23
C SER A 176 -8.78 24.97 -21.54
N LYS A 177 -8.79 26.24 -21.94
CA LYS A 177 -8.01 27.29 -21.29
C LYS A 177 -8.91 28.10 -20.36
N GLU A 178 -8.50 28.25 -19.12
CA GLU A 178 -9.19 29.09 -18.12
C GLU A 178 -8.12 29.94 -17.43
N ASN A 179 -8.22 31.27 -17.36
CA ASN A 179 -7.32 32.12 -16.54
C ASN A 179 -5.80 31.81 -16.64
N GLN A 180 -5.27 31.57 -17.86
CA GLN A 180 -3.87 31.18 -18.11
C GLN A 180 -3.41 29.83 -17.51
N GLN A 181 -4.33 28.92 -17.27
CA GLN A 181 -4.07 27.52 -16.92
C GLN A 181 -4.81 26.58 -17.88
N LEU A 182 -4.33 25.34 -18.01
CA LEU A 182 -5.08 24.29 -18.69
C LEU A 182 -6.08 23.69 -17.70
N LYS A 183 -7.28 23.42 -18.19
CA LYS A 183 -8.32 22.66 -17.49
C LYS A 183 -8.58 21.38 -18.26
N ILE A 184 -8.66 20.27 -17.54
CA ILE A 184 -8.92 18.93 -18.06
C ILE A 184 -10.22 18.45 -17.44
N VAL A 185 -11.19 18.06 -18.27
CA VAL A 185 -12.46 17.48 -17.84
C VAL A 185 -12.65 16.15 -18.55
N SER A 186 -13.11 15.14 -17.81
CA SER A 186 -13.48 13.84 -18.36
C SER A 186 -14.99 13.64 -18.28
N THR A 187 -15.56 12.89 -19.21
CA THR A 187 -16.93 12.39 -19.11
C THR A 187 -17.06 11.16 -18.21
N LYS A 188 -15.94 10.56 -17.78
CA LYS A 188 -15.89 9.34 -16.97
C LYS A 188 -15.32 9.56 -15.56
N SER A 189 -15.13 10.81 -15.18
CA SER A 189 -14.61 11.18 -13.86
C SER A 189 -15.16 12.53 -13.43
N GLU A 190 -15.57 12.64 -12.17
CA GLU A 190 -15.95 13.95 -11.59
C GLU A 190 -14.73 14.80 -11.23
N ALA A 191 -13.53 14.20 -11.17
CA ALA A 191 -12.30 14.94 -10.87
C ALA A 191 -11.95 15.90 -12.01
N ILE A 192 -11.67 17.16 -11.66
CA ILE A 192 -11.24 18.18 -12.61
C ILE A 192 -9.73 18.35 -12.52
N GLY A 193 -9.05 18.31 -13.67
CA GLY A 193 -7.63 18.57 -13.79
C GLY A 193 -7.33 20.05 -14.01
N TYR A 194 -6.34 20.60 -13.31
CA TYR A 194 -5.81 21.95 -13.50
C TYR A 194 -4.30 21.91 -13.59
N ILE A 195 -3.76 22.50 -14.66
CA ILE A 195 -2.31 22.54 -14.92
C ILE A 195 -1.89 23.99 -15.04
N GLN A 196 -1.05 24.44 -14.12
CA GLN A 196 -0.58 25.83 -14.08
C GLN A 196 0.92 25.87 -14.32
N PHE A 197 1.34 26.72 -15.25
CA PHE A 197 2.75 26.93 -15.57
C PHE A 197 3.18 28.31 -15.07
N SER A 198 4.30 28.39 -14.36
CA SER A 198 4.90 29.67 -13.98
C SER A 198 5.27 30.45 -15.25
N ASN A 199 4.82 31.70 -15.35
CA ASN A 199 5.16 32.62 -16.44
C ASN A 199 4.77 32.09 -17.84
N ALA A 200 3.62 31.40 -17.94
CA ALA A 200 3.02 31.11 -19.25
C ALA A 200 2.68 32.43 -19.96
N THR A 201 3.09 32.54 -21.22
CA THR A 201 2.78 33.71 -22.06
C THR A 201 1.66 33.40 -23.05
N ALA A 202 1.56 32.15 -23.51
CA ALA A 202 0.48 31.69 -24.36
C ALA A 202 0.13 30.23 -24.05
N ILE A 203 -1.15 29.90 -24.21
CA ILE A 203 -1.67 28.54 -24.11
C ILE A 203 -2.62 28.36 -25.29
N GLU A 204 -2.36 27.35 -26.11
CA GLU A 204 -3.13 26.95 -27.28
C GLU A 204 -3.61 25.51 -27.09
N ILE A 205 -4.92 25.30 -27.26
CA ILE A 205 -5.50 23.95 -27.31
C ILE A 205 -5.51 23.51 -28.77
N THR A 206 -4.95 22.35 -29.04
CA THR A 206 -4.91 21.74 -30.36
C THR A 206 -5.92 20.60 -30.43
N LYS A 207 -6.16 20.06 -31.63
CA LYS A 207 -7.07 18.91 -31.79
C LYS A 207 -6.61 17.67 -31.01
N GLU A 208 -5.30 17.47 -30.85
CA GLU A 208 -4.72 16.25 -30.27
C GLU A 208 -4.17 16.48 -28.84
N GLY A 209 -4.24 17.69 -28.31
CA GLY A 209 -3.61 18.05 -27.03
C GLY A 209 -3.41 19.55 -26.88
N TYR A 210 -2.22 20.00 -26.52
CA TYR A 210 -1.96 21.43 -26.26
C TYR A 210 -0.54 21.88 -26.59
N LYS A 211 -0.35 23.20 -26.69
CA LYS A 211 0.95 23.88 -26.69
C LYS A 211 0.94 25.05 -25.71
N VAL A 212 2.00 25.19 -24.93
CA VAL A 212 2.21 26.28 -23.97
C VAL A 212 3.55 26.94 -24.27
N GLN A 213 3.54 28.26 -24.44
CA GLN A 213 4.75 29.06 -24.52
C GLN A 213 5.06 29.66 -23.15
N ILE A 214 6.30 29.47 -22.68
CA ILE A 214 6.79 30.04 -21.43
C ILE A 214 7.68 31.25 -21.76
N GLU A 215 7.74 32.21 -20.84
CA GLU A 215 8.56 33.41 -20.97
C GLU A 215 10.02 33.10 -21.36
N LYS A 216 10.60 33.96 -22.21
CA LYS A 216 12.01 33.86 -22.64
C LYS A 216 12.92 33.87 -21.42
N LEU A 217 13.76 32.85 -21.30
CA LEU A 217 14.78 32.79 -20.26
C LEU A 217 16.10 33.30 -20.81
N THR A 218 16.78 34.12 -20.03
CA THR A 218 18.11 34.63 -20.37
C THR A 218 19.03 34.35 -19.20
N LEU A 219 20.08 33.57 -19.45
CA LEU A 219 21.00 33.06 -18.44
C LEU A 219 22.42 33.54 -18.72
N LYS A 220 23.01 34.27 -17.78
CA LYS A 220 24.45 34.54 -17.73
C LYS A 220 25.24 33.25 -17.45
N PRO A 221 26.56 33.22 -17.69
CA PRO A 221 27.39 32.09 -17.28
C PRO A 221 27.18 31.73 -15.80
N ASN A 222 26.98 30.44 -15.51
CA ASN A 222 26.67 29.88 -14.18
C ASN A 222 25.32 30.33 -13.56
N GLU A 223 24.51 31.12 -14.26
CA GLU A 223 23.18 31.49 -13.80
C GLU A 223 22.23 30.29 -13.91
N THR A 224 21.33 30.20 -12.94
CA THR A 224 20.27 29.20 -12.89
C THR A 224 18.91 29.90 -12.98
N LYS A 225 18.03 29.37 -13.83
CA LYS A 225 16.61 29.76 -13.92
C LYS A 225 15.73 28.54 -13.67
N GLU A 226 14.46 28.79 -13.36
CA GLU A 226 13.51 27.73 -13.05
C GLU A 226 12.19 27.89 -13.79
N ILE A 227 11.54 26.75 -14.01
CA ILE A 227 10.16 26.64 -14.50
C ILE A 227 9.45 25.74 -13.49
N LEU A 228 8.32 26.24 -12.96
CA LEU A 228 7.47 25.51 -12.03
C LEU A 228 6.15 25.18 -12.70
N VAL A 229 5.69 23.94 -12.54
CA VAL A 229 4.39 23.47 -13.02
C VAL A 229 3.66 22.79 -11.87
N SER A 230 2.42 23.20 -11.59
CA SER A 230 1.51 22.47 -10.71
C SER A 230 0.55 21.63 -11.54
N GLN A 231 0.31 20.40 -11.09
CA GLN A 231 -0.61 19.45 -11.70
C GLN A 231 -1.60 18.99 -10.63
N THR A 232 -2.83 19.50 -10.70
CA THR A 232 -3.88 19.23 -9.72
C THR A 232 -4.99 18.40 -10.36
N PHE A 233 -5.44 17.34 -9.69
CA PHE A 233 -6.66 16.59 -10.02
C PHE A 233 -7.52 16.51 -8.77
N ILE A 234 -8.67 17.18 -8.78
CA ILE A 234 -9.46 17.44 -7.58
C ILE A 234 -10.92 17.07 -7.76
N PHE A 235 -11.47 16.31 -6.82
CA PHE A 235 -12.89 15.94 -6.80
C PHE A 235 -13.77 17.10 -6.31
N PRO A 236 -15.06 17.17 -6.71
CA PRO A 236 -15.97 18.25 -6.32
C PRO A 236 -16.16 18.42 -4.81
N GLN A 237 -15.98 17.35 -4.04
CA GLN A 237 -16.04 17.37 -2.57
C GLN A 237 -14.90 18.17 -1.91
N TYR A 238 -13.84 18.49 -2.66
CA TYR A 238 -12.72 19.31 -2.21
C TYR A 238 -12.76 20.70 -2.87
N SER A 239 -12.33 21.72 -2.12
CA SER A 239 -12.38 23.09 -2.61
C SER A 239 -11.19 23.42 -3.51
N TRP A 240 -11.43 23.52 -4.82
CA TRP A 240 -10.43 24.03 -5.77
C TRP A 240 -9.91 25.42 -5.38
N GLN A 241 -10.79 26.30 -4.88
CA GLN A 241 -10.37 27.64 -4.45
C GLN A 241 -9.32 27.59 -3.33
N LYS A 242 -9.53 26.75 -2.31
CA LYS A 242 -8.57 26.57 -1.22
C LYS A 242 -7.26 25.96 -1.69
N GLU A 243 -7.32 24.94 -2.57
CA GLU A 243 -6.13 24.32 -3.15
C GLU A 243 -5.32 25.36 -3.95
N LYS A 244 -6.00 26.13 -4.81
CA LYS A 244 -5.40 27.21 -5.60
C LYS A 244 -4.77 28.30 -4.72
N GLU A 245 -5.46 28.74 -3.67
CA GLU A 245 -4.91 29.71 -2.70
C GLU A 245 -3.66 29.16 -2.00
N SER A 246 -3.65 27.87 -1.66
CA SER A 246 -2.48 27.24 -1.05
C SER A 246 -1.28 27.25 -1.99
N LEU A 247 -1.49 26.97 -3.29
CA LEU A 247 -0.43 26.93 -4.30
C LEU A 247 0.30 28.27 -4.45
N THR A 248 -0.41 29.40 -4.31
CA THR A 248 0.22 30.74 -4.36
C THR A 248 1.20 31.03 -3.22
N LYS A 249 1.12 30.28 -2.13
CA LYS A 249 1.95 30.46 -0.93
C LYS A 249 3.09 29.46 -0.84
N ILE A 250 3.16 28.49 -1.75
CA ILE A 250 4.16 27.42 -1.70
C ILE A 250 5.52 27.95 -2.18
N ASN A 251 6.55 27.70 -1.39
CA ASN A 251 7.93 27.71 -1.85
C ASN A 251 8.39 26.26 -2.09
N PHE A 252 8.80 25.95 -3.33
CA PHE A 252 9.11 24.59 -3.76
C PHE A 252 10.19 23.93 -2.90
N GLU A 253 11.30 24.63 -2.62
CA GLU A 253 12.42 24.08 -1.85
C GLU A 253 12.01 23.75 -0.42
N THR A 254 11.28 24.69 0.22
CA THR A 254 10.80 24.53 1.59
C THR A 254 9.86 23.34 1.70
N GLU A 255 8.95 23.18 0.74
CA GLU A 255 7.96 22.11 0.77
C GLU A 255 8.57 20.74 0.43
N LEU A 256 9.49 20.69 -0.54
CA LEU A 256 10.24 19.46 -0.83
C LEU A 256 11.09 19.02 0.37
N GLU A 257 11.77 19.95 1.03
CA GLU A 257 12.54 19.65 2.25
C GLU A 257 11.64 19.20 3.40
N ARG A 258 10.43 19.78 3.53
CA ARG A 258 9.42 19.28 4.47
C ARG A 258 9.01 17.84 4.16
N ASN A 259 8.74 17.53 2.88
CA ASN A 259 8.36 16.17 2.49
C ASN A 259 9.50 15.17 2.73
N LYS A 260 10.75 15.53 2.40
CA LYS A 260 11.92 14.69 2.71
C LYS A 260 12.07 14.45 4.21
N LYS A 261 11.89 15.49 5.04
CA LYS A 261 11.96 15.37 6.50
C LYS A 261 10.85 14.48 7.06
N GLU A 262 9.64 14.58 6.53
CA GLU A 262 8.53 13.71 6.92
C GLU A 262 8.87 12.24 6.65
N LYS A 263 9.32 11.92 5.42
CA LYS A 263 9.71 10.56 5.06
C LYS A 263 10.92 10.06 5.83
N GLU A 264 11.91 10.92 6.09
CA GLU A 264 13.06 10.58 6.93
C GLU A 264 12.61 10.17 8.33
N LEU A 265 11.73 10.94 8.98
CA LEU A 265 11.23 10.63 10.33
C LEU A 265 10.41 9.34 10.35
N GLN A 266 9.58 9.14 9.32
CA GLN A 266 8.80 7.92 9.13
C GLN A 266 9.71 6.68 9.03
N LEU A 267 10.71 6.73 8.15
CA LEU A 267 11.65 5.63 7.93
C LEU A 267 12.56 5.42 9.15
N ALA A 268 13.05 6.49 9.78
CA ALA A 268 13.87 6.40 10.99
C ALA A 268 13.13 5.67 12.12
N LYS A 269 11.84 5.97 12.32
CA LYS A 269 11.00 5.30 13.33
C LYS A 269 10.89 3.80 13.05
N LEU A 270 10.65 3.41 11.81
CA LEU A 270 10.49 2.01 11.42
C LEU A 270 11.82 1.25 11.46
N ILE A 271 12.89 1.84 10.92
CA ILE A 271 14.23 1.25 10.89
C ILE A 271 14.76 1.04 12.31
N ALA A 272 14.55 1.99 13.21
CA ALA A 272 14.92 1.84 14.62
C ALA A 272 14.12 0.73 15.34
N ASN A 273 12.91 0.42 14.86
CA ASN A 273 12.04 -0.61 15.43
C ASN A 273 12.20 -1.99 14.76
N LYS A 274 13.22 -2.22 13.92
CA LYS A 274 13.49 -3.57 13.38
C LYS A 274 13.91 -4.54 14.47
N LYS A 275 13.59 -5.83 14.32
CA LYS A 275 14.10 -6.91 15.19
C LYS A 275 15.63 -6.95 15.13
N ASP A 276 16.25 -7.40 16.23
CA ASP A 276 17.71 -7.37 16.38
C ASP A 276 18.46 -8.30 15.41
N ILE A 277 17.77 -9.23 14.76
CA ILE A 277 18.30 -10.09 13.69
C ILE A 277 18.43 -9.36 12.34
N TYR A 278 17.81 -8.19 12.18
CA TYR A 278 17.75 -7.43 10.92
C TYR A 278 18.57 -6.11 10.96
N LYS A 279 19.80 -6.17 11.51
CA LYS A 279 20.68 -5.00 11.70
C LYS A 279 21.30 -4.47 10.42
N ASN A 280 21.54 -5.32 9.42
CA ASN A 280 22.21 -4.92 8.18
C ASN A 280 21.39 -3.84 7.44
N GLU A 281 22.10 -2.91 6.78
CA GLU A 281 21.52 -1.82 5.99
C GLU A 281 20.55 -2.31 4.90
N ILE A 282 20.78 -3.50 4.34
CA ILE A 282 19.89 -4.08 3.34
C ILE A 282 18.44 -4.23 3.84
N TYR A 283 18.23 -4.44 5.14
CA TYR A 283 16.89 -4.50 5.73
C TYR A 283 16.29 -3.10 5.94
N SER A 284 17.11 -2.05 6.08
CA SER A 284 16.62 -0.67 6.04
C SER A 284 16.11 -0.33 4.63
N ASN A 285 16.82 -0.78 3.59
CA ASN A 285 16.39 -0.62 2.20
C ASN A 285 15.10 -1.37 1.93
N LEU A 286 14.96 -2.59 2.47
CA LEU A 286 13.71 -3.34 2.40
C LEU A 286 12.56 -2.58 3.10
N VAL A 287 12.75 -2.10 4.34
CA VAL A 287 11.72 -1.28 5.03
C VAL A 287 11.28 -0.10 4.16
N ALA A 288 12.23 0.63 3.56
CA ALA A 288 11.91 1.76 2.69
C ALA A 288 11.10 1.34 1.45
N LYS A 289 11.48 0.24 0.80
CA LYS A 289 10.72 -0.34 -0.33
C LYS A 289 9.29 -0.71 0.08
N LEU A 290 9.13 -1.41 1.20
CA LEU A 290 7.81 -1.87 1.67
C LEU A 290 6.88 -0.68 1.97
N VAL A 291 7.41 0.36 2.62
CA VAL A 291 6.67 1.60 2.86
C VAL A 291 6.32 2.31 1.54
N LEU A 292 7.23 2.29 0.56
CA LEU A 292 6.96 2.88 -0.76
C LEU A 292 5.86 2.13 -1.52
N THR A 293 5.82 0.80 -1.44
CA THR A 293 4.72 0.00 -2.01
C THR A 293 3.37 0.37 -1.38
N LEU A 294 3.30 0.43 -0.05
CA LEU A 294 2.08 0.83 0.68
C LEU A 294 1.68 2.29 0.36
N GLN A 295 2.65 3.19 0.29
CA GLN A 295 2.44 4.60 -0.05
C GLN A 295 1.81 4.74 -1.44
N ASN A 296 2.36 4.07 -2.46
CA ASN A 296 1.85 4.17 -3.82
C ASN A 296 0.42 3.64 -3.96
N ASN A 297 -0.03 2.80 -3.03
CA ASN A 297 -1.38 2.24 -3.00
C ASN A 297 -2.35 2.99 -2.07
N THR A 298 -1.87 4.00 -1.33
CA THR A 298 -2.69 4.82 -0.42
C THR A 298 -3.50 5.85 -1.19
N ARG A 299 -4.79 6.01 -0.90
CA ARG A 299 -5.68 6.98 -1.54
C ARG A 299 -6.45 7.78 -0.48
N ILE A 300 -6.61 9.08 -0.73
CA ILE A 300 -7.51 9.92 0.05
C ILE A 300 -8.97 9.53 -0.22
N ALA A 301 -9.87 9.91 0.68
CA ALA A 301 -11.31 9.79 0.47
C ALA A 301 -11.73 10.40 -0.90
N ALA A 302 -12.65 9.75 -1.59
CA ALA A 302 -13.18 10.18 -2.88
C ALA A 302 -14.51 9.48 -3.12
N GLU A 303 -15.56 10.23 -3.47
CA GLU A 303 -16.86 9.68 -3.89
C GLU A 303 -17.40 8.61 -2.92
N GLY A 304 -17.49 7.34 -3.33
CA GLY A 304 -17.94 6.22 -2.49
C GLY A 304 -17.02 5.91 -1.30
N LEU A 305 -15.73 6.23 -1.37
CA LEU A 305 -14.79 6.01 -0.26
C LEU A 305 -14.76 7.24 0.65
N ARG A 306 -15.43 7.16 1.80
CA ARG A 306 -15.60 8.29 2.74
C ARG A 306 -14.39 8.54 3.64
N HIS A 307 -13.50 7.55 3.74
CA HIS A 307 -12.24 7.63 4.48
C HIS A 307 -11.08 7.25 3.56
N ASP A 308 -9.89 7.76 3.86
CA ASP A 308 -8.65 7.39 3.19
C ASP A 308 -8.21 5.97 3.59
N GLY A 309 -7.48 5.33 2.68
CA GLY A 309 -7.09 3.94 2.83
C GLY A 309 -6.17 3.45 1.72
N LEU A 310 -5.98 2.16 1.62
CA LEU A 310 -5.10 1.44 0.72
C LEU A 310 -5.91 0.38 0.01
N PHE A 311 -5.64 0.22 -1.28
CA PHE A 311 -6.10 -0.92 -2.04
C PHE A 311 -4.98 -1.97 -2.19
N PRO A 312 -5.25 -3.18 -2.73
CA PRO A 312 -4.25 -4.22 -2.91
C PRO A 312 -3.12 -3.82 -3.86
N SER A 313 -3.43 -3.27 -5.04
CA SER A 313 -2.45 -2.71 -5.97
C SER A 313 -3.11 -1.90 -7.08
N TYR A 314 -2.58 -0.71 -7.42
CA TYR A 314 -3.07 0.06 -8.57
C TYR A 314 -2.67 -0.55 -9.92
N ASN A 315 -1.70 -1.48 -9.92
CA ASN A 315 -1.13 -2.03 -11.14
C ASN A 315 -2.11 -2.98 -11.83
N TYR A 316 -3.00 -3.62 -11.06
CA TYR A 316 -4.06 -4.46 -11.58
C TYR A 316 -5.40 -3.72 -11.55
N GLN A 317 -6.11 -3.73 -12.67
CA GLN A 317 -7.29 -2.87 -12.86
C GLN A 317 -8.45 -3.19 -11.89
N TRP A 318 -8.58 -4.44 -11.45
CA TRP A 318 -9.66 -4.89 -10.55
C TRP A 318 -9.30 -4.76 -9.07
N PHE A 319 -8.19 -4.09 -8.75
CA PHE A 319 -7.71 -3.86 -7.37
C PHE A 319 -7.88 -2.40 -6.92
N ASN A 320 -8.82 -1.65 -7.49
CA ASN A 320 -9.03 -0.23 -7.17
C ASN A 320 -10.14 0.05 -6.13
N GLY A 321 -10.53 -0.96 -5.34
CA GLY A 321 -11.44 -0.86 -4.19
C GLY A 321 -10.74 -1.08 -2.84
N PHE A 322 -11.49 -1.02 -1.74
CA PHE A 322 -11.01 -1.49 -0.43
C PHE A 322 -11.70 -2.81 -0.10
N TRP A 323 -10.92 -3.88 0.00
CA TRP A 323 -11.39 -5.20 0.38
C TRP A 323 -11.33 -5.35 1.90
N ALA A 324 -12.34 -5.98 2.51
CA ALA A 324 -12.40 -6.18 3.95
C ALA A 324 -11.13 -6.89 4.45
N TRP A 325 -10.79 -8.04 3.85
CA TRP A 325 -9.62 -8.84 4.23
C TRP A 325 -8.32 -8.04 4.23
N ASP A 326 -8.04 -7.39 3.11
CA ASP A 326 -6.89 -6.54 2.87
C ASP A 326 -6.82 -5.36 3.84
N SER A 327 -7.95 -4.67 4.03
CA SER A 327 -8.07 -3.49 4.88
C SER A 327 -7.59 -3.74 6.29
N TRP A 328 -7.96 -4.88 6.88
CA TRP A 328 -7.53 -5.24 8.23
C TRP A 328 -6.01 -5.38 8.31
N LYS A 329 -5.41 -6.08 7.35
CA LYS A 329 -3.97 -6.34 7.28
C LYS A 329 -3.16 -5.07 7.01
N HIS A 330 -3.64 -4.23 6.08
CA HIS A 330 -3.02 -2.95 5.75
C HIS A 330 -3.02 -2.06 6.98
N ALA A 331 -4.15 -1.94 7.68
CA ALA A 331 -4.26 -1.12 8.90
C ALA A 331 -3.25 -1.52 9.97
N VAL A 332 -3.06 -2.83 10.23
CA VAL A 332 -2.07 -3.28 11.23
C VAL A 332 -0.64 -2.87 10.88
N ALA A 333 -0.23 -3.03 9.62
CA ALA A 333 1.11 -2.62 9.21
C ALA A 333 1.28 -1.09 9.26
N VAL A 334 0.32 -0.36 8.71
CA VAL A 334 0.32 1.11 8.61
C VAL A 334 0.32 1.77 9.99
N ALA A 335 -0.34 1.17 11.00
CA ALA A 335 -0.35 1.68 12.37
C ALA A 335 1.05 1.88 12.98
N ASN A 336 2.08 1.19 12.47
CA ASN A 336 3.46 1.37 12.94
C ASN A 336 4.02 2.77 12.62
N TYR A 337 3.51 3.44 11.58
CA TYR A 337 4.01 4.77 11.17
C TYR A 337 2.92 5.83 10.99
N ASN A 338 1.68 5.46 10.64
CA ASN A 338 0.55 6.38 10.49
C ASN A 338 -0.73 5.78 11.11
N PRO A 339 -0.89 5.85 12.44
CA PRO A 339 -2.07 5.31 13.11
C PRO A 339 -3.40 5.93 12.67
N GLU A 340 -3.42 7.19 12.21
CA GLU A 340 -4.67 7.82 11.75
C GLU A 340 -5.12 7.23 10.41
N LEU A 341 -4.21 7.02 9.46
CA LEU A 341 -4.53 6.30 8.22
C LEU A 341 -5.02 4.87 8.50
N ALA A 342 -4.43 4.18 9.49
CA ALA A 342 -4.89 2.86 9.90
C ALA A 342 -6.33 2.89 10.48
N LYS A 343 -6.67 3.91 11.30
CA LYS A 343 -8.05 4.10 11.78
C LYS A 343 -9.00 4.36 10.60
N ASN A 344 -8.59 5.18 9.65
CA ASN A 344 -9.42 5.55 8.52
C ASN A 344 -9.65 4.39 7.54
N GLN A 345 -8.64 3.55 7.28
CA GLN A 345 -8.82 2.29 6.57
C GLN A 345 -9.92 1.42 7.20
N ILE A 346 -9.89 1.31 8.54
CA ILE A 346 -10.88 0.53 9.27
C ILE A 346 -12.25 1.18 9.13
N ARG A 347 -12.37 2.50 9.37
CA ARG A 347 -13.62 3.24 9.24
C ARG A 347 -14.23 3.11 7.85
N ALA A 348 -13.42 3.14 6.78
CA ALA A 348 -13.89 3.02 5.41
C ALA A 348 -14.78 1.78 5.21
N MET A 349 -14.35 0.62 5.71
CA MET A 349 -15.14 -0.60 5.63
C MET A 349 -16.41 -0.52 6.49
N PHE A 350 -16.33 0.08 7.68
CA PHE A 350 -17.46 0.24 8.59
C PHE A 350 -18.45 1.34 8.20
N ASP A 351 -18.14 2.19 7.21
CA ASP A 351 -19.08 3.14 6.62
C ASP A 351 -20.21 2.44 5.86
N TYR A 352 -19.97 1.18 5.45
CA TYR A 352 -20.87 0.33 4.69
C TYR A 352 -21.34 -0.89 5.49
N GLN A 353 -21.19 -0.86 6.82
CA GLN A 353 -21.75 -1.90 7.68
C GLN A 353 -23.29 -1.85 7.64
N GLU A 354 -23.92 -2.99 7.35
CA GLU A 354 -25.37 -3.13 7.33
C GLU A 354 -25.97 -3.23 8.75
N PRO A 355 -27.26 -2.94 8.95
CA PRO A 355 -27.90 -2.98 10.28
C PRO A 355 -27.80 -4.33 11.00
N ASN A 356 -27.69 -5.44 10.27
CA ASN A 356 -27.51 -6.77 10.83
C ASN A 356 -26.06 -7.07 11.27
N GLY A 357 -25.12 -6.14 11.04
CA GLY A 357 -23.71 -6.27 11.38
C GLY A 357 -22.79 -6.65 10.22
N PHE A 358 -23.33 -7.08 9.07
CA PHE A 358 -22.57 -7.48 7.88
C PHE A 358 -21.68 -6.35 7.35
N ILE A 359 -20.48 -6.70 6.89
CA ILE A 359 -19.54 -5.79 6.22
C ILE A 359 -19.32 -6.34 4.80
N PRO A 360 -19.49 -5.55 3.74
CA PRO A 360 -19.27 -6.02 2.37
C PRO A 360 -17.82 -6.42 2.12
N ASP A 361 -17.64 -7.34 1.18
CA ASP A 361 -16.33 -7.84 0.75
C ASP A 361 -15.44 -6.73 0.21
N CYS A 362 -15.99 -5.90 -0.68
CA CYS A 362 -15.25 -4.80 -1.29
C CYS A 362 -16.14 -3.58 -1.48
N ILE A 363 -15.57 -2.40 -1.23
CA ILE A 363 -16.18 -1.10 -1.48
C ILE A 363 -15.33 -0.31 -2.49
N TYR A 364 -15.98 0.44 -3.37
CA TYR A 364 -15.33 1.17 -4.45
C TYR A 364 -15.53 2.68 -4.33
N ARG A 365 -14.64 3.42 -5.00
CA ARG A 365 -14.79 4.85 -5.20
C ARG A 365 -15.96 5.15 -6.13
N ASP A 366 -15.94 4.53 -7.31
CA ASP A 366 -16.87 4.81 -8.41
C ASP A 366 -17.78 3.60 -8.65
N HIS A 367 -19.03 3.74 -8.20
CA HIS A 367 -20.05 2.69 -8.30
C HIS A 367 -20.59 2.50 -9.73
N LEU A 368 -20.24 3.37 -10.68
CA LEU A 368 -20.60 3.21 -12.10
C LEU A 368 -19.66 2.24 -12.81
N ILE A 369 -18.42 2.08 -12.33
CA ILE A 369 -17.45 1.12 -12.86
C ILE A 369 -17.63 -0.22 -12.15
N GLU A 370 -17.58 -0.21 -10.81
CA GLU A 370 -17.68 -1.41 -9.98
C GLU A 370 -18.60 -1.15 -8.79
N GLN A 371 -19.65 -1.96 -8.65
CA GLN A 371 -20.51 -1.91 -7.48
C GLN A 371 -19.85 -2.58 -6.29
N ASN A 372 -20.14 -2.07 -5.09
CA ASN A 372 -19.73 -2.71 -3.84
C ASN A 372 -20.22 -4.17 -3.80
N ASN A 373 -19.34 -5.09 -3.37
CA ASN A 373 -19.66 -6.51 -3.36
C ASN A 373 -20.27 -6.93 -2.01
N TYR A 374 -21.59 -7.13 -2.00
CA TYR A 374 -22.36 -7.59 -0.83
C TYR A 374 -22.62 -9.10 -0.83
N ARG A 375 -22.10 -9.86 -1.80
CA ARG A 375 -22.39 -11.31 -1.97
C ARG A 375 -21.75 -12.19 -0.89
N ASN A 376 -20.72 -11.67 -0.23
CA ASN A 376 -19.96 -12.28 0.85
C ASN A 376 -19.27 -11.19 1.66
N THR A 377 -18.73 -11.55 2.81
CA THR A 377 -17.75 -10.73 3.54
C THR A 377 -16.33 -11.31 3.37
N LYS A 378 -15.46 -11.13 4.36
CA LYS A 378 -14.17 -11.82 4.53
C LYS A 378 -13.92 -12.17 6.00
N SER A 379 -13.06 -13.16 6.24
CA SER A 379 -12.59 -13.60 7.56
C SER A 379 -12.43 -12.48 8.63
N PRO A 380 -12.90 -12.69 9.88
CA PRO A 380 -13.10 -11.63 10.88
C PRO A 380 -11.79 -11.20 11.57
N LEU A 381 -11.02 -10.35 10.89
CA LEU A 381 -9.81 -9.72 11.42
C LEU A 381 -10.01 -8.25 11.88
N ALA A 382 -11.24 -7.75 11.85
CA ALA A 382 -11.53 -6.35 12.18
C ALA A 382 -11.14 -6.00 13.62
N ALA A 383 -11.46 -6.85 14.61
CA ALA A 383 -11.10 -6.59 16.01
C ALA A 383 -9.58 -6.64 16.23
N TRP A 384 -8.86 -7.51 15.51
CA TRP A 384 -7.40 -7.53 15.51
C TRP A 384 -6.83 -6.22 14.97
N ALA A 385 -7.36 -5.73 13.84
CA ALA A 385 -6.93 -4.46 13.25
C ALA A 385 -7.18 -3.27 14.18
N VAL A 386 -8.36 -3.19 14.81
CA VAL A 386 -8.70 -2.16 15.79
C VAL A 386 -7.76 -2.24 17.00
N TRP A 387 -7.54 -3.43 17.56
CA TRP A 387 -6.66 -3.61 18.71
C TRP A 387 -5.21 -3.20 18.40
N LYS A 388 -4.65 -3.66 17.28
CA LYS A 388 -3.28 -3.31 16.87
C LYS A 388 -3.12 -1.82 16.55
N THR A 389 -4.14 -1.20 15.97
CA THR A 389 -4.15 0.25 15.76
C THR A 389 -4.20 1.01 17.09
N PHE A 390 -4.98 0.53 18.06
CA PHE A 390 -4.99 1.07 19.42
C PHE A 390 -3.64 0.88 20.13
N GLU A 391 -2.95 -0.25 19.97
CA GLU A 391 -1.64 -0.46 20.59
C GLU A 391 -0.63 0.62 20.17
N LYS A 392 -0.73 1.16 18.95
CA LYS A 392 0.17 2.21 18.46
C LYS A 392 -0.35 3.63 18.70
N SER A 393 -1.66 3.87 18.61
CA SER A 393 -2.27 5.21 18.81
C SER A 393 -2.58 5.55 20.26
N LYS A 394 -2.81 4.53 21.11
CA LYS A 394 -3.33 4.63 22.48
C LYS A 394 -4.68 5.38 22.60
N ASP A 395 -5.42 5.50 21.50
CA ASP A 395 -6.67 6.25 21.45
C ASP A 395 -7.86 5.43 21.94
N LYS A 396 -8.27 5.66 23.18
CA LYS A 396 -9.44 5.00 23.78
C LYS A 396 -10.77 5.45 23.18
N LYS A 397 -10.85 6.64 22.57
CA LYS A 397 -12.09 7.11 21.92
C LYS A 397 -12.36 6.28 20.66
N PHE A 398 -11.32 5.96 19.91
CA PHE A 398 -11.41 5.04 18.78
C PHE A 398 -11.91 3.65 19.20
N LEU A 399 -11.46 3.13 20.35
CA LEU A 399 -12.00 1.87 20.89
C LEU A 399 -13.49 1.96 21.21
N ALA A 400 -13.93 3.04 21.87
CA ALA A 400 -15.34 3.26 22.19
C ALA A 400 -16.21 3.43 20.93
N GLU A 401 -15.68 4.08 19.89
CA GLU A 401 -16.30 4.24 18.58
C GLU A 401 -16.50 2.88 17.88
N MET A 402 -15.45 2.05 17.86
CA MET A 402 -15.45 0.81 17.08
C MET A 402 -16.11 -0.37 17.80
N TYR A 403 -16.11 -0.41 19.13
CA TYR A 403 -16.65 -1.54 19.89
C TYR A 403 -18.08 -1.97 19.51
N PRO A 404 -19.09 -1.09 19.45
CA PRO A 404 -20.45 -1.50 19.09
C PRO A 404 -20.52 -2.05 17.65
N LYS A 405 -19.72 -1.50 16.73
CA LYS A 405 -19.66 -1.94 15.33
C LYS A 405 -19.02 -3.33 15.20
N LEU A 406 -17.91 -3.54 15.92
CA LEU A 406 -17.25 -4.84 16.00
C LEU A 406 -18.17 -5.89 16.63
N LYS A 407 -18.87 -5.55 17.72
CA LYS A 407 -19.80 -6.47 18.36
C LYS A 407 -20.96 -6.86 17.43
N ALA A 408 -21.49 -5.92 16.65
CA ALA A 408 -22.51 -6.22 15.65
C ALA A 408 -21.99 -7.19 14.57
N TYR A 409 -20.77 -6.97 14.07
CA TYR A 409 -20.15 -7.86 13.08
C TYR A 409 -19.84 -9.25 13.66
N HIS A 410 -19.37 -9.31 14.91
CA HIS A 410 -19.15 -10.57 15.63
C HIS A 410 -20.44 -11.38 15.77
N ASN A 411 -21.53 -10.73 16.19
CA ASN A 411 -22.82 -11.37 16.37
C ASN A 411 -23.44 -11.82 15.04
N TRP A 412 -23.15 -11.11 13.94
CA TRP A 412 -23.61 -11.49 12.60
C TRP A 412 -23.10 -12.88 12.21
N TRP A 413 -21.84 -13.22 12.51
CA TRP A 413 -21.27 -14.55 12.21
C TRP A 413 -22.11 -15.67 12.87
N TYR A 414 -22.31 -15.64 14.19
CA TYR A 414 -23.09 -16.68 14.88
C TYR A 414 -24.57 -16.69 14.48
N LYS A 415 -25.10 -15.57 13.99
CA LYS A 415 -26.50 -15.50 13.59
C LYS A 415 -26.73 -16.02 12.16
N GLU A 416 -25.85 -15.69 11.23
CA GLU A 416 -26.08 -15.86 9.79
C GLU A 416 -25.10 -16.86 9.13
N ARG A 417 -24.12 -17.38 9.89
CA ARG A 417 -23.03 -18.27 9.44
C ARG A 417 -22.74 -19.40 10.44
N ASP A 418 -23.76 -19.86 11.15
CA ASP A 418 -23.68 -21.02 12.06
C ASP A 418 -24.91 -21.87 11.75
N HIS A 419 -24.79 -22.77 10.77
CA HIS A 419 -25.95 -23.41 10.15
C HIS A 419 -26.66 -24.37 11.12
N ASP A 420 -25.88 -25.14 11.88
CA ASP A 420 -26.39 -26.15 12.81
C ASP A 420 -26.49 -25.65 14.26
N GLN A 421 -26.13 -24.38 14.51
CA GLN A 421 -26.26 -23.67 15.78
C GLN A 421 -25.41 -24.31 16.90
N ASP A 422 -24.28 -24.90 16.51
CA ASP A 422 -23.39 -25.54 17.46
C ASP A 422 -22.45 -24.52 18.15
N GLY A 423 -22.26 -23.33 17.57
CA GLY A 423 -21.32 -22.30 18.02
C GLY A 423 -19.96 -22.30 17.32
N LEU A 424 -19.80 -23.07 16.24
CA LEU A 424 -18.77 -22.97 15.21
C LEU A 424 -19.40 -22.37 13.96
N CYS A 425 -18.70 -21.43 13.34
CA CYS A 425 -19.20 -20.79 12.13
C CYS A 425 -18.62 -21.42 10.86
N GLU A 426 -19.35 -21.27 9.75
CA GLU A 426 -18.90 -21.64 8.41
C GLU A 426 -18.69 -20.41 7.52
N PHE A 427 -17.82 -20.53 6.52
CA PHE A 427 -17.83 -19.56 5.43
C PHE A 427 -19.10 -19.72 4.60
N GLY A 428 -19.54 -18.66 3.93
CA GLY A 428 -20.83 -18.64 3.30
C GLY A 428 -21.05 -17.48 2.33
N SER A 429 -22.28 -17.34 1.86
CA SER A 429 -22.66 -16.24 0.96
C SER A 429 -23.99 -15.63 1.38
N THR A 430 -24.26 -14.43 0.90
CA THR A 430 -25.56 -13.78 1.06
C THR A 430 -26.51 -14.10 -0.09
N ASP A 431 -25.97 -14.44 -1.27
CA ASP A 431 -26.74 -14.68 -2.49
C ASP A 431 -26.99 -16.16 -2.81
N GLY A 432 -26.49 -17.07 -1.98
CA GLY A 432 -26.63 -18.51 -2.17
C GLY A 432 -25.67 -19.10 -3.21
N THR A 433 -24.70 -18.35 -3.70
CA THR A 433 -23.72 -18.85 -4.66
C THR A 433 -22.51 -19.49 -3.97
N LEU A 434 -22.16 -20.69 -4.41
CA LEU A 434 -20.98 -21.42 -3.91
C LEU A 434 -19.68 -20.63 -4.16
N ILE A 435 -19.61 -19.87 -5.25
CA ILE A 435 -18.43 -19.09 -5.58
C ILE A 435 -18.18 -17.96 -4.57
N ALA A 436 -19.23 -17.22 -4.16
CA ALA A 436 -19.12 -16.18 -3.15
C ALA A 436 -18.79 -16.77 -1.78
N ALA A 437 -19.31 -17.96 -1.47
CA ALA A 437 -18.95 -18.69 -0.25
C ALA A 437 -17.47 -19.03 -0.16
N LYS A 438 -16.88 -19.47 -1.28
CA LYS A 438 -15.43 -19.69 -1.36
C LYS A 438 -14.64 -18.37 -1.27
N TRP A 439 -15.12 -17.30 -1.90
CA TRP A 439 -14.52 -15.98 -1.79
C TRP A 439 -14.53 -15.46 -0.35
N GLU A 440 -15.53 -15.77 0.47
CA GLU A 440 -15.61 -15.33 1.87
C GLU A 440 -14.43 -15.83 2.72
N SER A 441 -13.91 -17.02 2.39
CA SER A 441 -12.69 -17.56 3.02
C SER A 441 -11.42 -16.77 2.67
N GLY A 442 -11.45 -16.05 1.54
CA GLY A 442 -10.28 -15.46 0.91
C GLY A 442 -9.38 -16.46 0.20
N MET A 443 -9.75 -17.75 0.14
CA MET A 443 -9.00 -18.85 -0.47
C MET A 443 -9.80 -19.53 -1.60
N ASP A 444 -10.17 -18.74 -2.61
CA ASP A 444 -11.20 -19.02 -3.63
C ASP A 444 -11.17 -20.42 -4.25
N ASN A 445 -9.98 -20.96 -4.51
CA ASN A 445 -9.79 -22.24 -5.19
C ASN A 445 -9.00 -23.26 -4.34
N ALA A 446 -8.93 -23.09 -3.03
CA ALA A 446 -8.24 -24.02 -2.14
C ALA A 446 -8.84 -25.43 -2.21
N VAL A 447 -7.98 -26.44 -2.06
CA VAL A 447 -8.37 -27.86 -2.20
C VAL A 447 -9.46 -28.26 -1.21
N ARG A 448 -9.41 -27.72 0.02
CA ARG A 448 -10.40 -27.92 1.08
C ARG A 448 -11.84 -27.58 0.69
N PHE A 449 -12.05 -26.87 -0.42
CA PHE A 449 -13.38 -26.50 -0.94
C PHE A 449 -13.75 -27.20 -2.26
N ASP A 450 -12.97 -28.15 -2.76
CA ASP A 450 -13.23 -28.80 -4.06
C ASP A 450 -14.61 -29.44 -4.14
N ASN A 451 -15.00 -30.13 -3.07
CA ASN A 451 -16.25 -30.87 -2.99
C ASN A 451 -17.25 -30.19 -2.03
N SER A 452 -17.15 -28.87 -1.84
CA SER A 452 -18.08 -28.14 -0.98
C SER A 452 -19.40 -27.85 -1.66
N THR A 453 -20.47 -27.96 -0.88
CA THR A 453 -21.81 -27.54 -1.26
C THR A 453 -22.28 -26.40 -0.38
N ILE A 454 -23.45 -25.83 -0.69
CA ILE A 454 -24.01 -24.70 0.03
C ILE A 454 -25.34 -25.09 0.69
N LEU A 455 -25.50 -24.67 1.94
CA LEU A 455 -26.66 -24.88 2.78
C LEU A 455 -27.35 -23.53 3.04
N LYS A 456 -28.68 -23.52 3.04
CA LYS A 456 -29.46 -22.31 3.34
C LYS A 456 -29.71 -22.21 4.84
N ASN A 457 -29.29 -21.10 5.45
CA ASN A 457 -29.57 -20.79 6.86
C ASN A 457 -30.90 -20.03 6.94
N SER A 458 -30.99 -18.94 6.18
CA SER A 458 -32.17 -18.10 6.07
C SER A 458 -32.18 -17.35 4.72
N GLU A 459 -33.14 -16.47 4.49
CA GLU A 459 -33.10 -15.60 3.31
C GLU A 459 -31.95 -14.60 3.44
N GLY A 460 -31.04 -14.58 2.47
CA GLY A 460 -29.84 -13.73 2.53
C GLY A 460 -28.67 -14.31 3.34
N ALA A 461 -28.76 -15.56 3.80
CA ALA A 461 -27.72 -16.20 4.61
C ALA A 461 -27.57 -17.69 4.28
N TYR A 462 -26.38 -18.05 3.83
CA TYR A 462 -26.03 -19.39 3.39
C TYR A 462 -24.64 -19.75 3.92
N SER A 463 -24.41 -21.02 4.23
CA SER A 463 -23.15 -21.57 4.73
C SER A 463 -22.62 -22.68 3.83
N LEU A 464 -21.31 -22.91 3.83
CA LEU A 464 -20.74 -24.14 3.30
C LEU A 464 -21.13 -25.34 4.17
N ASP A 465 -21.14 -26.53 3.59
CA ASP A 465 -21.41 -27.81 4.27
C ASP A 465 -20.27 -28.33 5.17
N ARG A 466 -19.45 -27.42 5.69
CA ARG A 466 -18.24 -27.73 6.45
C ARG A 466 -17.83 -26.55 7.32
N GLU A 467 -17.22 -26.89 8.44
CA GLU A 467 -16.73 -25.92 9.40
C GLU A 467 -15.23 -25.71 9.23
N SER A 468 -14.85 -24.45 9.22
CA SER A 468 -13.51 -24.02 8.85
C SER A 468 -12.67 -23.70 10.09
N VAL A 469 -11.52 -24.36 10.24
CA VAL A 469 -10.68 -24.21 11.44
C VAL A 469 -10.06 -22.82 11.56
N ASP A 470 -9.74 -22.19 10.44
CA ASP A 470 -9.24 -20.82 10.36
C ASP A 470 -10.30 -19.79 10.75
N LEU A 471 -11.52 -19.88 10.22
CA LEU A 471 -12.64 -19.01 10.59
C LEU A 471 -12.87 -19.00 12.11
N ASN A 472 -12.98 -20.20 12.69
CA ASN A 472 -13.24 -20.33 14.12
C ASN A 472 -12.03 -19.90 14.97
N SER A 473 -10.81 -20.05 14.47
CA SER A 473 -9.62 -19.48 15.11
C SER A 473 -9.61 -17.95 15.08
N PHE A 474 -10.07 -17.32 13.98
CA PHE A 474 -10.25 -15.87 13.92
C PHE A 474 -11.32 -15.40 14.90
N LEU A 475 -12.46 -16.08 14.97
CA LEU A 475 -13.54 -15.76 15.91
C LEU A 475 -13.12 -15.93 17.37
N TYR A 476 -12.29 -16.92 17.68
CA TYR A 476 -11.66 -17.06 19.00
C TYR A 476 -10.79 -15.85 19.33
N ALA A 477 -9.90 -15.46 18.41
CA ALA A 477 -9.05 -14.28 18.60
C ALA A 477 -9.88 -12.99 18.73
N GLU A 478 -10.95 -12.85 17.93
CA GLU A 478 -11.87 -11.73 17.96
C GLU A 478 -12.58 -11.60 19.31
N LYS A 479 -13.08 -12.71 19.91
CA LYS A 479 -13.65 -12.70 21.26
C LYS A 479 -12.66 -12.15 22.30
N LEU A 480 -11.38 -12.52 22.18
CA LEU A 480 -10.34 -12.01 23.08
C LEU A 480 -10.06 -10.52 22.86
N PHE A 481 -9.97 -10.07 21.60
CA PHE A 481 -9.80 -8.64 21.30
C PHE A 481 -10.98 -7.81 21.77
N LEU A 482 -12.21 -8.24 21.48
CA LEU A 482 -13.43 -7.61 22.00
C LEU A 482 -13.43 -7.56 23.53
N SER A 483 -13.06 -8.64 24.20
CA SER A 483 -12.98 -8.67 25.67
C SER A 483 -11.96 -7.65 26.20
N ASN A 484 -10.79 -7.55 25.56
CA ASN A 484 -9.77 -6.58 25.95
C ASN A 484 -10.25 -5.14 25.72
N ILE A 485 -10.94 -4.88 24.61
CA ILE A 485 -11.53 -3.57 24.30
C ILE A 485 -12.59 -3.23 25.34
N ALA A 486 -13.55 -4.14 25.59
CA ALA A 486 -14.61 -4.02 26.58
C ALA A 486 -14.05 -3.67 27.97
N ALA A 487 -12.96 -4.32 28.38
CA ALA A 487 -12.28 -4.03 29.65
C ALA A 487 -11.74 -2.60 29.71
N ILE A 488 -11.14 -2.10 28.61
CA ILE A 488 -10.59 -0.73 28.55
C ILE A 488 -11.70 0.33 28.58
N ILE A 489 -12.86 0.05 27.97
CA ILE A 489 -14.01 0.96 27.94
C ILE A 489 -15.01 0.70 29.09
N SER A 490 -14.60 -0.05 30.12
CA SER A 490 -15.34 -0.27 31.36
C SER A 490 -16.67 -1.04 31.19
N LEU A 491 -16.68 -2.10 30.38
CA LEU A 491 -17.80 -3.03 30.21
C LEU A 491 -17.48 -4.42 30.83
N PRO A 492 -17.56 -4.58 32.16
CA PRO A 492 -17.09 -5.79 32.85
C PRO A 492 -17.94 -7.04 32.56
N ILE A 493 -19.26 -6.90 32.40
CA ILE A 493 -20.16 -8.03 32.09
C ILE A 493 -19.82 -8.61 30.71
N GLU A 494 -19.66 -7.74 29.71
CA GLU A 494 -19.24 -8.10 28.36
C GLU A 494 -17.87 -8.77 28.36
N THR A 495 -16.92 -8.20 29.10
CA THR A 495 -15.56 -8.75 29.26
C THR A 495 -15.59 -10.20 29.75
N ALA A 496 -16.39 -10.48 30.79
CA ALA A 496 -16.53 -11.81 31.38
C ALA A 496 -17.23 -12.79 30.43
N THR A 497 -18.28 -12.33 29.75
CA THR A 497 -19.07 -13.14 28.79
C THR A 497 -18.20 -13.60 27.63
N LEU A 498 -17.51 -12.66 26.96
CA LEU A 498 -16.63 -12.96 25.82
C LEU A 498 -15.48 -13.91 26.20
N LYS A 499 -14.91 -13.79 27.42
CA LYS A 499 -13.89 -14.72 27.90
C LYS A 499 -14.42 -16.14 28.09
N LYS A 500 -15.64 -16.27 28.63
CA LYS A 500 -16.28 -17.57 28.83
C LYS A 500 -16.59 -18.23 27.48
N GLU A 501 -17.14 -17.48 26.54
CA GLU A 501 -17.43 -17.97 25.18
C GLU A 501 -16.16 -18.33 24.41
N ALA A 502 -15.08 -17.55 24.57
CA ALA A 502 -13.79 -17.88 23.97
C ALA A 502 -13.22 -19.20 24.53
N LEU A 503 -13.40 -19.47 25.84
CA LEU A 503 -12.95 -20.73 26.44
C LEU A 503 -13.70 -21.94 25.87
N HIS A 504 -15.02 -21.83 25.70
CA HIS A 504 -15.83 -22.89 25.09
C HIS A 504 -15.42 -23.16 23.64
N LEU A 505 -15.29 -22.10 22.84
CA LEU A 505 -14.84 -22.20 21.44
C LEU A 505 -13.43 -22.80 21.33
N LYS A 506 -12.54 -22.45 22.26
CA LYS A 506 -11.18 -23.02 22.32
C LYS A 506 -11.20 -24.53 22.49
N GLU A 507 -12.03 -25.06 23.38
CA GLU A 507 -12.11 -26.50 23.60
C GLU A 507 -12.66 -27.24 22.38
N LYS A 508 -13.64 -26.66 21.68
CA LYS A 508 -14.15 -27.20 20.42
C LYS A 508 -13.06 -27.26 19.36
N ILE A 509 -12.37 -26.15 19.10
CA ILE A 509 -11.32 -26.07 18.08
C ILE A 509 -10.20 -27.08 18.35
N GLN A 510 -9.78 -27.20 19.61
CA GLN A 510 -8.71 -28.13 20.01
C GLN A 510 -9.07 -29.61 19.80
N LYS A 511 -10.36 -29.97 19.85
CA LYS A 511 -10.82 -31.36 19.77
C LYS A 511 -11.29 -31.72 18.37
N GLN A 512 -12.15 -30.90 17.78
CA GLN A 512 -12.86 -31.24 16.56
C GLN A 512 -12.00 -31.13 15.32
N PHE A 513 -11.10 -30.15 15.26
CA PHE A 513 -10.27 -29.90 14.07
C PHE A 513 -8.90 -30.58 14.13
N TRP A 514 -8.53 -31.22 15.25
CA TRP A 514 -7.19 -31.76 15.44
C TRP A 514 -7.11 -33.24 15.07
N ASP A 515 -6.20 -33.58 14.16
CA ASP A 515 -5.83 -34.96 13.88
C ASP A 515 -4.53 -35.32 14.63
N GLN A 516 -4.63 -36.29 15.54
CA GLN A 516 -3.47 -36.76 16.30
C GLN A 516 -2.49 -37.54 15.42
N GLU A 517 -2.98 -38.21 14.37
CA GLU A 517 -2.18 -39.08 13.48
C GLU A 517 -1.25 -38.27 12.58
N THR A 518 -1.78 -37.28 11.86
CA THR A 518 -0.96 -36.42 10.98
C THR A 518 -0.37 -35.21 11.68
N ALA A 519 -0.67 -35.01 12.98
CA ALA A 519 -0.21 -33.88 13.77
C ALA A 519 -0.62 -32.51 13.18
N TRP A 520 -1.86 -32.40 12.69
CA TRP A 520 -2.32 -31.19 12.02
C TRP A 520 -3.78 -30.82 12.32
N PHE A 521 -4.14 -29.58 12.00
CA PHE A 521 -5.48 -29.05 12.10
C PHE A 521 -6.15 -29.00 10.73
N TYR A 522 -7.38 -29.50 10.63
CA TYR A 522 -8.16 -29.56 9.40
C TYR A 522 -9.57 -29.01 9.62
N ASP A 523 -10.26 -28.73 8.53
CA ASP A 523 -11.71 -28.56 8.56
C ASP A 523 -12.42 -29.85 8.92
N SER A 524 -13.67 -29.74 9.34
CA SER A 524 -14.56 -30.87 9.53
C SER A 524 -15.83 -30.75 8.68
N THR A 525 -16.48 -31.89 8.42
CA THR A 525 -17.89 -31.89 8.04
C THR A 525 -18.72 -31.13 9.06
N ILE A 526 -19.87 -30.60 8.62
CA ILE A 526 -20.74 -29.80 9.48
C ILE A 526 -21.21 -30.55 10.72
N ASP A 527 -21.38 -31.87 10.67
CA ASP A 527 -21.73 -32.67 11.86
C ASP A 527 -20.57 -32.87 12.86
N GLY A 528 -19.40 -32.29 12.56
CA GLY A 528 -18.19 -32.38 13.36
C GLY A 528 -17.55 -33.78 13.45
N THR A 529 -18.02 -34.76 12.66
CA THR A 529 -17.61 -36.16 12.82
C THR A 529 -16.41 -36.55 11.96
N THR A 530 -16.19 -35.87 10.83
CA THR A 530 -15.19 -36.27 9.84
C THR A 530 -14.26 -35.11 9.49
N LEU A 531 -12.95 -35.33 9.64
CA LEU A 531 -11.92 -34.38 9.22
C LEU A 531 -11.70 -34.41 7.70
N LEU A 532 -11.63 -33.22 7.09
CA LEU A 532 -11.31 -33.02 5.68
C LEU A 532 -9.78 -32.90 5.52
N LYS A 533 -9.11 -34.04 5.34
CA LYS A 533 -7.64 -34.19 5.45
C LYS A 533 -6.81 -33.61 4.29
N ASP A 534 -7.11 -32.40 3.83
CA ASP A 534 -6.31 -31.64 2.86
C ASP A 534 -5.34 -30.70 3.61
N MET A 535 -4.13 -31.16 3.95
CA MET A 535 -3.22 -30.41 4.85
C MET A 535 -2.80 -29.06 4.25
N GLY A 536 -3.38 -27.96 4.74
CA GLY A 536 -3.14 -26.62 4.22
C GLY A 536 -2.83 -25.58 5.29
N CYS A 537 -2.71 -24.34 4.83
CA CYS A 537 -2.35 -23.19 5.65
C CYS A 537 -3.38 -22.79 6.71
N GLU A 538 -4.63 -23.26 6.60
CA GLU A 538 -5.66 -23.10 7.63
C GLU A 538 -5.21 -23.64 9.01
N GLY A 539 -4.35 -24.65 9.02
CA GLY A 539 -3.78 -25.21 10.26
C GLY A 539 -2.78 -24.28 10.98
N TYR A 540 -2.31 -23.20 10.34
CA TYR A 540 -1.47 -22.19 11.00
C TYR A 540 -2.28 -21.32 11.98
N LEU A 541 -3.58 -21.14 11.72
CA LEU A 541 -4.40 -20.15 12.44
C LEU A 541 -4.67 -20.53 13.90
N PRO A 542 -4.89 -21.81 14.26
CA PRO A 542 -4.94 -22.20 15.66
C PRO A 542 -3.67 -21.84 16.46
N ILE A 543 -2.51 -21.89 15.79
CA ILE A 543 -1.22 -21.55 16.40
C ILE A 543 -1.10 -20.02 16.52
N TRP A 544 -1.43 -19.27 15.47
CA TRP A 544 -1.43 -17.81 15.51
C TRP A 544 -2.36 -17.25 16.60
N ALA A 545 -3.60 -17.74 16.64
CA ALA A 545 -4.65 -17.29 17.55
C ALA A 545 -4.39 -17.69 19.01
N LYS A 546 -3.35 -18.51 19.30
CA LYS A 546 -3.06 -19.10 20.61
C LYS A 546 -4.18 -20.00 21.14
N VAL A 547 -4.94 -20.63 20.24
CA VAL A 547 -5.98 -21.58 20.61
C VAL A 547 -5.41 -22.99 20.79
N ALA A 548 -4.43 -23.39 19.98
CA ALA A 548 -3.80 -24.72 20.06
C ALA A 548 -3.14 -24.98 21.44
N THR A 549 -3.10 -26.23 21.88
CA THR A 549 -2.33 -26.59 23.08
C THR A 549 -0.82 -26.55 22.79
N PRO A 550 0.06 -26.34 23.79
CA PRO A 550 1.50 -26.44 23.59
C PRO A 550 1.95 -27.77 22.97
N THR A 551 1.26 -28.87 23.30
CA THR A 551 1.51 -30.20 22.70
C THR A 551 1.15 -30.23 21.22
N GLN A 552 -0.03 -29.73 20.84
CA GLN A 552 -0.44 -29.64 19.44
C GLN A 552 0.53 -28.78 18.63
N VAL A 553 0.96 -27.63 19.16
CA VAL A 553 1.94 -26.77 18.47
C VAL A 553 3.29 -27.47 18.34
N LYS A 554 3.76 -28.16 19.38
CA LYS A 554 5.01 -28.94 19.32
C LYS A 554 4.97 -29.96 18.18
N MET A 555 3.85 -30.65 18.00
CA MET A 555 3.67 -31.65 16.95
C MET A 555 3.52 -31.00 15.56
N ALA A 556 2.63 -30.01 15.42
CA ALA A 556 2.40 -29.31 14.16
C ALA A 556 3.65 -28.59 13.63
N LYS A 557 4.49 -28.07 14.53
CA LYS A 557 5.77 -27.45 14.17
C LYS A 557 6.66 -28.40 13.35
N GLU A 558 6.63 -29.70 13.63
CA GLU A 558 7.43 -30.68 12.87
C GLU A 558 7.01 -30.69 11.40
N ASN A 559 5.70 -30.60 11.09
CA ASN A 559 5.21 -30.43 9.71
C ASN A 559 5.60 -29.07 9.13
N MET A 560 5.46 -27.98 9.91
CA MET A 560 5.85 -26.63 9.47
C MET A 560 7.33 -26.51 9.10
N MET A 561 8.20 -27.24 9.82
CA MET A 561 9.66 -27.23 9.63
C MET A 561 10.16 -28.30 8.66
N ASN A 562 9.30 -29.25 8.26
CA ASN A 562 9.65 -30.30 7.31
C ASN A 562 9.81 -29.74 5.88
N PRO A 563 11.00 -29.86 5.25
CA PRO A 563 11.25 -29.34 3.90
C PRO A 563 10.41 -29.99 2.79
N ALA A 564 9.89 -31.20 3.02
CA ALA A 564 9.02 -31.89 2.07
C ALA A 564 7.54 -31.46 2.15
N ILE A 565 7.15 -30.76 3.21
CA ILE A 565 5.75 -30.38 3.48
C ILE A 565 5.61 -28.85 3.39
N PHE A 566 6.06 -28.13 4.43
CA PHE A 566 5.85 -26.68 4.52
C PHE A 566 7.15 -25.86 4.54
N ASN A 567 8.31 -26.42 4.89
CA ASN A 567 9.58 -25.67 4.87
C ASN A 567 10.30 -25.74 3.51
N THR A 568 9.54 -25.52 2.43
CA THR A 568 10.01 -25.48 1.03
C THR A 568 11.02 -24.34 0.79
N PHE A 569 11.48 -24.12 -0.45
CA PHE A 569 12.47 -23.09 -0.75
C PHE A 569 12.01 -21.69 -0.29
N VAL A 570 10.82 -21.27 -0.69
CA VAL A 570 10.07 -20.19 0.00
C VAL A 570 9.03 -20.88 0.89
N PRO A 571 9.09 -20.74 2.22
CA PRO A 571 8.37 -21.61 3.14
C PRO A 571 6.89 -21.23 3.31
N LEU A 572 6.16 -22.15 3.94
CA LEU A 572 4.77 -22.08 4.34
C LEU A 572 3.81 -21.89 3.16
N PRO A 573 3.77 -22.83 2.19
CA PRO A 573 2.78 -22.85 1.13
C PRO A 573 1.36 -22.96 1.65
N THR A 574 0.42 -22.57 0.78
CA THR A 574 -1.02 -22.64 1.04
C THR A 574 -1.54 -24.07 1.16
N LEU A 575 -0.83 -25.02 0.56
CA LEU A 575 -1.08 -26.45 0.62
C LEU A 575 0.24 -27.18 0.82
N ALA A 576 0.25 -28.25 1.61
CA ALA A 576 1.43 -29.10 1.82
C ALA A 576 2.05 -29.53 0.48
N ALA A 577 3.37 -29.45 0.37
CA ALA A 577 4.09 -29.65 -0.90
C ALA A 577 4.10 -31.11 -1.38
N ASP A 578 3.87 -32.05 -0.49
CA ASP A 578 3.70 -33.49 -0.77
C ASP A 578 2.25 -33.88 -1.11
N HIS A 579 1.31 -32.92 -1.06
CA HIS A 579 -0.08 -33.19 -1.38
C HIS A 579 -0.27 -33.48 -2.88
N PRO A 580 -1.08 -34.49 -3.30
CA PRO A 580 -1.26 -34.85 -4.71
C PRO A 580 -1.80 -33.73 -5.61
N LYS A 581 -2.54 -32.78 -5.03
CA LYS A 581 -3.08 -31.59 -5.72
C LYS A 581 -2.21 -30.34 -5.60
N PHE A 582 -1.00 -30.47 -5.06
CA PHE A 582 -0.04 -29.37 -4.97
C PHE A 582 0.34 -28.87 -6.36
N LYS A 583 0.04 -27.60 -6.61
CA LYS A 583 0.29 -26.91 -7.87
C LYS A 583 1.07 -25.63 -7.57
N PRO A 584 2.41 -25.68 -7.51
CA PRO A 584 3.23 -24.56 -7.05
C PRO A 584 3.24 -23.37 -8.01
N GLU A 585 2.90 -23.56 -9.29
CA GLU A 585 2.76 -22.51 -10.28
C GLU A 585 1.38 -22.58 -10.97
N GLY A 586 0.69 -21.44 -11.08
CA GLY A 586 -0.67 -21.37 -11.64
C GLY A 586 -1.73 -22.11 -10.81
N GLY A 587 -1.43 -22.41 -9.53
CA GLY A 587 -2.35 -23.04 -8.59
C GLY A 587 -3.12 -22.08 -7.68
N TYR A 588 -2.68 -20.82 -7.60
CA TYR A 588 -3.27 -19.78 -6.74
C TYR A 588 -3.29 -20.16 -5.25
N TRP A 589 -4.37 -20.76 -4.71
CA TRP A 589 -4.44 -21.29 -3.33
C TRP A 589 -4.08 -22.78 -3.19
N ARG A 590 -3.45 -23.38 -4.21
CA ARG A 590 -3.07 -24.81 -4.24
C ARG A 590 -1.57 -25.06 -4.10
N GLY A 591 -0.82 -24.13 -3.52
CA GLY A 591 0.62 -24.29 -3.38
C GLY A 591 1.42 -23.00 -3.30
N PRO A 592 1.11 -21.94 -4.07
CA PRO A 592 1.80 -20.66 -3.93
C PRO A 592 1.83 -20.13 -2.50
N ILE A 593 2.88 -19.36 -2.20
CA ILE A 593 3.11 -18.71 -0.90
C ILE A 593 2.37 -17.39 -0.86
N TRP A 594 1.45 -17.25 0.09
CA TRP A 594 0.74 -16.00 0.37
C TRP A 594 1.26 -15.43 1.70
N LEU A 595 1.75 -14.19 1.67
CA LEU A 595 2.52 -13.64 2.79
C LEU A 595 1.72 -13.46 4.07
N ASP A 596 0.42 -13.26 3.98
CA ASP A 596 -0.47 -13.26 5.14
C ASP A 596 -0.47 -14.62 5.84
N GLN A 597 -0.64 -15.72 5.09
CA GLN A 597 -0.65 -17.07 5.65
C GLN A 597 0.70 -17.45 6.26
N SER A 598 1.79 -17.18 5.54
CA SER A 598 3.14 -17.43 6.06
C SER A 598 3.42 -16.57 7.29
N TYR A 599 2.95 -15.32 7.33
CA TYR A 599 3.04 -14.47 8.52
C TYR A 599 2.28 -15.08 9.70
N PHE A 600 1.05 -15.57 9.51
CA PHE A 600 0.29 -16.20 10.59
C PHE A 600 1.03 -17.43 11.14
N GLY A 601 1.58 -18.30 10.29
CA GLY A 601 2.38 -19.45 10.71
C GLY A 601 3.63 -19.03 11.50
N ILE A 602 4.45 -18.13 10.95
CA ILE A 602 5.66 -17.62 11.63
C ILE A 602 5.31 -16.95 12.96
N LYS A 603 4.27 -16.11 12.96
CA LYS A 603 3.83 -15.40 14.15
C LYS A 603 3.28 -16.36 15.21
N GLY A 604 2.59 -17.41 14.80
CA GLY A 604 2.18 -18.52 15.66
C GLY A 604 3.37 -19.18 16.36
N LEU A 605 4.45 -19.46 15.64
CA LEU A 605 5.66 -20.03 16.25
C LEU A 605 6.29 -19.08 17.28
N TYR A 606 6.40 -17.78 16.98
CA TYR A 606 6.84 -16.79 17.98
C TYR A 606 5.94 -16.76 19.22
N ASN A 607 4.63 -16.86 19.01
CA ASN A 607 3.62 -16.83 20.08
C ASN A 607 3.77 -17.97 21.10
N TYR A 608 4.39 -19.09 20.70
CA TYR A 608 4.67 -20.27 21.54
C TYR A 608 6.17 -20.41 21.91
N GLY A 609 7.00 -19.41 21.62
CA GLY A 609 8.41 -19.39 22.00
C GLY A 609 9.36 -20.12 21.05
N TYR A 610 8.89 -20.65 19.91
CA TYR A 610 9.71 -21.25 18.84
C TYR A 610 10.40 -20.17 18.00
N THR A 611 11.20 -19.35 18.67
CA THR A 611 11.84 -18.15 18.11
C THR A 611 12.88 -18.50 17.05
N ALA A 612 13.62 -19.58 17.23
CA ALA A 612 14.64 -20.02 16.28
C ALA A 612 14.01 -20.44 14.95
N GLU A 613 12.99 -21.30 15.01
CA GLU A 613 12.22 -21.77 13.86
C GLU A 613 11.51 -20.61 13.15
N ALA A 614 10.86 -19.72 13.90
CA ALA A 614 10.21 -18.55 13.33
C ALA A 614 11.21 -17.60 12.62
N ASN A 615 12.41 -17.43 13.18
CA ASN A 615 13.48 -16.64 12.55
C ASN A 615 14.00 -17.31 11.26
N GLU A 616 14.17 -18.63 11.26
CA GLU A 616 14.60 -19.39 10.07
C GLU A 616 13.59 -19.22 8.92
N LEU A 617 12.31 -19.47 9.18
CA LEU A 617 11.26 -19.34 8.19
C LEU A 617 11.12 -17.89 7.69
N SER A 618 11.20 -16.90 8.60
CA SER A 618 11.20 -15.48 8.22
C SER A 618 12.36 -15.13 7.30
N HIS A 619 13.56 -15.64 7.62
CA HIS A 619 14.75 -15.39 6.82
C HIS A 619 14.59 -16.00 5.42
N LYS A 620 14.18 -17.27 5.31
CA LYS A 620 13.91 -17.89 4.00
C LYS A 620 12.86 -17.13 3.20
N LEU A 621 11.76 -16.72 3.83
CA LEU A 621 10.68 -15.98 3.18
C LEU A 621 11.13 -14.62 2.61
N ILE A 622 12.07 -13.94 3.27
CA ILE A 622 12.62 -12.65 2.82
C ILE A 622 13.68 -12.84 1.72
N HIS A 623 14.55 -13.84 1.86
CA HIS A 623 15.73 -13.98 0.99
C HIS A 623 15.50 -14.85 -0.24
N ASN A 624 14.51 -15.74 -0.22
CA ASN A 624 14.27 -16.68 -1.31
C ASN A 624 13.14 -16.22 -2.25
N ALA A 625 12.38 -15.19 -1.89
CA ALA A 625 11.32 -14.64 -2.73
C ALA A 625 11.87 -13.61 -3.73
N GLU A 626 11.57 -13.79 -5.02
CA GLU A 626 12.03 -12.95 -6.12
C GLU A 626 11.59 -11.49 -5.94
N GLY A 627 12.50 -10.55 -6.15
CA GLY A 627 12.19 -9.12 -6.12
C GLY A 627 12.08 -8.49 -4.73
N VAL A 628 12.02 -9.28 -3.65
CA VAL A 628 11.90 -8.73 -2.28
C VAL A 628 13.15 -7.93 -1.91
N MET A 629 14.33 -8.53 -2.00
CA MET A 629 15.59 -7.90 -1.61
C MET A 629 16.26 -7.07 -2.72
N GLN A 630 15.83 -7.24 -3.97
CA GLN A 630 16.45 -6.67 -5.16
C GLN A 630 15.94 -5.25 -5.43
N ALA A 631 16.82 -4.24 -5.44
CA ALA A 631 16.41 -2.87 -5.78
C ALA A 631 15.82 -2.80 -7.20
N GLY A 632 14.76 -2.00 -7.38
CA GLY A 632 14.07 -1.83 -8.66
C GLY A 632 12.92 -2.82 -8.88
N GLU A 633 12.95 -3.98 -8.22
CA GLU A 633 11.92 -5.00 -8.36
C GLU A 633 10.75 -4.80 -7.37
N ALA A 634 9.54 -5.02 -7.86
CA ALA A 634 8.31 -4.82 -7.11
C ALA A 634 7.99 -6.01 -6.21
N ILE A 635 7.36 -5.73 -5.06
CA ILE A 635 6.74 -6.77 -4.24
C ILE A 635 5.56 -7.39 -4.99
N ARG A 636 5.50 -8.72 -5.01
CA ARG A 636 4.49 -9.52 -5.70
C ARG A 636 3.37 -9.98 -4.76
N GLU A 637 2.25 -10.41 -5.33
CA GLU A 637 1.07 -10.88 -4.60
C GLU A 637 1.31 -12.22 -3.90
N ASN A 638 1.83 -13.21 -4.63
CA ASN A 638 2.24 -14.51 -4.10
C ASN A 638 3.50 -15.04 -4.82
N TYR A 639 4.09 -16.11 -4.30
CA TYR A 639 5.38 -16.62 -4.76
C TYR A 639 5.37 -18.14 -4.98
N GLN A 640 6.12 -18.59 -5.96
CA GLN A 640 6.30 -20.01 -6.26
C GLN A 640 7.18 -20.64 -5.14
N PRO A 641 6.70 -21.69 -4.42
CA PRO A 641 7.34 -22.21 -3.20
C PRO A 641 8.67 -22.94 -3.38
N LEU A 642 8.98 -23.42 -4.59
CA LEU A 642 10.16 -24.21 -4.92
C LEU A 642 11.29 -23.40 -5.59
N THR A 643 10.95 -22.25 -6.17
CA THR A 643 11.86 -21.44 -7.01
C THR A 643 11.95 -19.99 -6.55
N GLY A 644 10.96 -19.50 -5.80
CA GLY A 644 10.86 -18.11 -5.39
C GLY A 644 10.26 -17.17 -6.42
N LYS A 645 9.89 -17.68 -7.61
CA LYS A 645 9.36 -16.86 -8.70
C LYS A 645 8.15 -16.03 -8.25
N GLY A 646 8.16 -14.75 -8.58
CA GLY A 646 7.08 -13.82 -8.28
C GLY A 646 5.85 -14.01 -9.17
N LEU A 647 4.68 -14.26 -8.58
CA LEU A 647 3.44 -14.58 -9.31
C LEU A 647 2.38 -13.46 -9.17
N GLU A 648 1.40 -13.49 -10.07
CA GLU A 648 0.25 -12.58 -10.13
C GLU A 648 0.63 -11.08 -10.15
N SER A 649 0.08 -10.27 -9.24
CA SER A 649 0.14 -8.80 -9.32
C SER A 649 1.44 -8.19 -8.80
N PHE A 650 1.84 -7.05 -9.37
CA PHE A 650 2.98 -6.25 -8.90
C PHE A 650 2.54 -5.19 -7.88
N ASN A 651 3.49 -4.71 -7.07
CA ASN A 651 3.30 -3.65 -6.08
C ASN A 651 2.16 -3.96 -5.08
N PHE A 652 2.18 -5.15 -4.49
CA PHE A 652 1.05 -5.68 -3.71
C PHE A 652 1.10 -5.30 -2.21
N SER A 653 0.03 -4.69 -1.70
CA SER A 653 -0.07 -4.06 -0.37
C SER A 653 0.05 -5.04 0.79
N TRP A 654 -0.72 -6.15 0.85
CA TRP A 654 -0.58 -7.02 2.03
C TRP A 654 0.79 -7.68 2.08
N SER A 655 1.45 -7.88 0.93
CA SER A 655 2.73 -8.57 0.90
C SER A 655 3.76 -7.64 1.52
N ALA A 656 3.70 -6.36 1.11
CA ALA A 656 4.47 -5.30 1.73
C ALA A 656 4.18 -5.16 3.24
N ALA A 657 2.89 -5.20 3.63
CA ALA A 657 2.43 -5.11 5.01
C ALA A 657 3.00 -6.24 5.88
N HIS A 658 2.90 -7.49 5.45
CA HIS A 658 3.35 -8.65 6.22
C HIS A 658 4.87 -8.75 6.31
N TYR A 659 5.60 -8.46 5.22
CA TYR A 659 7.05 -8.35 5.30
C TYR A 659 7.47 -7.24 6.28
N LEU A 660 6.79 -6.09 6.28
CA LEU A 660 7.06 -5.02 7.23
C LEU A 660 6.84 -5.50 8.67
N MET A 661 5.71 -6.16 8.95
CA MET A 661 5.42 -6.71 10.28
C MET A 661 6.44 -7.78 10.72
N LEU A 662 6.93 -8.63 9.80
CA LEU A 662 7.98 -9.62 10.11
C LEU A 662 9.31 -8.98 10.52
N LEU A 663 9.64 -7.82 9.93
CA LEU A 663 10.88 -7.10 10.20
C LEU A 663 10.85 -6.33 11.53
N LEU A 664 9.67 -5.89 11.99
CA LEU A 664 9.53 -5.01 13.15
C LEU A 664 9.42 -5.76 14.49
N LYS A 665 9.85 -5.12 15.57
CA LYS A 665 9.52 -5.51 16.95
C LYS A 665 8.04 -5.16 17.20
N GLU A 666 7.34 -6.06 17.90
CA GLU A 666 5.92 -5.86 18.25
C GLU A 666 5.70 -4.94 19.44
#